data_AF-A0A0N0A8K0-F1
#
_entry.id   AF-A0A0N0A8K0-F1
#
_cell.length_a   1.000
_cell.length_b   1.000
_cell.length_c   1.000
_cell.angle_alpha   90.00
_cell.angle_beta   90.00
_cell.angle_gamma   90.00
#
_symmetry.space_group_name_H-M   'P 1'
#
loop_
_entity.id
_entity.type
_entity.pdbx_description
1 polymer ?
#
loop_
_entity_poly.entity_id
_entity_poly.type
_entity_poly.pdbx_seq_one_letter_code
_entity_poly.pdbx_strand_id
1 'polypeptide(L)'
;MITVIRQTSSSRRFLMRRPAMVARSTVLGVLLALLLSVSGVFLSATPARANDYYSSITEASAANVDWMSRVPDGTSLAWLSVPGTHDSLALCGDTPDPDTGQCSGIVTSITQTQENHGFSAKTLTTQFDAGIRALDIRVRVDKGDEGLKFTVHHGATYQYANFTDVLKATRDFLSDHPGETVLMNLKAECTGSTFSCKDADGFGTDEWRKKIFDSYLNGRSYTGDGDESTPSTAWGNLFWGPSVTGKSQSSRVPTLGEVRGKVVLLGYRNTGGGIFGGYGLEQPYPSGGSNEEYVQDDFELSTISDIDDKWEKVRAHLRRTNGTWDGSRPGEKDHEYEQDALYLNYTSGSGAGVHPYTAAGGTPTATGVNNFLIQCLRAEKDRCPEFYAGRDDRFGGRPDLDRMGVMMMDFPGGKLIDEIIARNSVTHTAIRDVMVVGDSISHGYEGDHTWRYRLWDWARSKKWPVTFVGPYRGTVQQADAQPPRPPVPGESGGGEPTEPLPGDPRVQGEYAGDVHAGFSAGGSAHYALWGRSLTRTVPTIKPVMQEMKAKGRTPDLLLVELGFNDIGWYGAGADLVGTMKKFVDNARAVNPDVRIVLANVPQRTTLGDANPGLPQRISDYNAALAKAAPGWSTSASPVELADLNKAMGCDPKATDCATTYDGLHPNALGEYRIAQAFGTVLHKEFGIGTAAPDAPGSAPGRSLATPSGMKFDGTQQGVTATWDKVFGAHTYDVQWRDVTTDTNADWQDVVPGVSAPRYDMSWQFTDQPYDGHTYEVRVRAVAGDGAANRSSWSSAVRGKAAPTTAGRPPGLTATAGAGSIDVRWSAPTGSHSGSIVRYAVWVYDKSTPKNHSRIIGYPASARSARITGVTAGHEYVILVCAWNASGEGKPSMSDTVVPG
;
A
#
# COMPACT_ATOMS: atom_id res chain seq x y z
N MET A 1 43.21 -17.63 38.22
CA MET A 1 43.89 -18.56 37.30
C MET A 1 44.07 -17.85 35.97
N ILE A 2 45.32 -17.48 35.67
CA ILE A 2 46.01 -17.36 34.37
C ILE A 2 45.22 -16.61 33.27
N THR A 3 45.36 -15.28 33.05
CA THR A 3 46.53 -14.45 32.60
C THR A 3 46.79 -14.57 31.08
N VAL A 4 47.01 -13.57 30.20
CA VAL A 4 46.80 -12.10 30.08
C VAL A 4 47.74 -11.60 28.95
N ILE A 5 47.25 -10.67 28.11
CA ILE A 5 47.96 -9.58 27.34
C ILE A 5 48.92 -9.97 26.18
N ARG A 6 48.76 -9.50 24.92
CA ARG A 6 48.84 -8.16 24.26
C ARG A 6 50.26 -7.74 23.81
N GLN A 7 50.33 -7.33 22.53
CA GLN A 7 51.19 -6.30 21.92
C GLN A 7 52.72 -6.52 21.80
N THR A 8 53.26 -6.57 20.57
CA THR A 8 53.97 -5.44 19.88
C THR A 8 54.81 -5.92 18.69
N SER A 9 55.05 -4.94 17.81
CA SER A 9 55.76 -4.93 16.52
C SER A 9 57.26 -5.24 16.56
N SER A 10 57.79 -5.79 15.46
CA SER A 10 58.61 -5.05 14.47
C SER A 10 59.72 -5.89 13.81
N SER A 11 59.83 -5.69 12.49
CA SER A 11 61.04 -5.64 11.67
C SER A 11 61.99 -6.85 11.57
N ARG A 12 62.21 -7.29 10.31
CA ARG A 12 63.53 -7.69 9.82
C ARG A 12 63.89 -6.92 8.55
N ARG A 13 65.02 -6.20 8.64
CA ARG A 13 65.83 -5.62 7.56
C ARG A 13 66.81 -6.66 7.00
N PHE A 14 67.46 -6.26 5.89
CA PHE A 14 68.77 -6.63 5.32
C PHE A 14 68.68 -7.41 4.00
N LEU A 15 69.46 -7.20 2.94
CA LEU A 15 70.61 -6.35 2.51
C LEU A 15 70.48 -6.32 0.96
N MET A 16 70.93 -5.37 0.14
CA MET A 16 72.30 -4.87 -0.01
C MET A 16 72.35 -3.70 -1.02
N ARG A 17 73.40 -2.89 -0.89
CA ARG A 17 73.73 -1.61 -1.54
C ARG A 17 74.38 -1.78 -2.93
N ARG A 18 74.02 -0.93 -3.92
CA ARG A 18 74.80 0.16 -4.64
C ARG A 18 75.89 -0.29 -5.64
N PRO A 19 76.25 0.48 -6.72
CA PRO A 19 76.36 1.97 -6.84
C PRO A 19 75.67 2.60 -8.10
N ALA A 20 75.26 3.89 -8.10
CA ALA A 20 75.96 5.14 -8.51
C ALA A 20 76.67 5.05 -9.88
N MET A 21 76.51 5.92 -10.89
CA MET A 21 76.53 7.40 -10.99
C MET A 21 75.99 7.80 -12.39
N VAL A 22 75.09 8.80 -12.52
CA VAL A 22 75.30 10.18 -13.04
C VAL A 22 75.68 10.35 -14.53
N ALA A 23 74.79 11.10 -15.21
CA ALA A 23 75.00 12.10 -16.29
C ALA A 23 74.80 11.74 -17.79
N ARG A 24 73.93 12.60 -18.38
CA ARG A 24 73.93 13.19 -19.74
C ARG A 24 73.36 12.38 -20.91
N SER A 25 72.33 12.97 -21.52
CA SER A 25 72.14 13.28 -22.97
C SER A 25 72.73 12.27 -23.98
N THR A 26 72.04 11.82 -25.03
CA THR A 26 71.38 12.61 -26.08
C THR A 26 70.78 11.61 -27.11
N VAL A 27 69.60 11.94 -27.65
CA VAL A 27 69.16 11.75 -29.05
C VAL A 27 69.96 10.73 -29.89
N LEU A 28 69.52 9.46 -29.95
CA LEU A 28 69.57 8.60 -31.16
C LEU A 28 68.88 7.22 -30.92
N GLY A 29 67.70 7.21 -30.31
CA GLY A 29 66.93 5.96 -30.07
C GLY A 29 65.48 6.01 -30.56
N VAL A 30 65.07 7.13 -31.19
CA VAL A 30 63.66 7.42 -31.50
C VAL A 30 63.29 7.16 -32.98
N LEU A 31 64.26 6.84 -33.85
CA LEU A 31 64.00 6.74 -35.30
C LEU A 31 64.03 5.33 -35.89
N LEU A 32 64.30 4.27 -35.11
CA LEU A 32 64.31 2.88 -35.60
C LEU A 32 63.27 1.95 -34.95
N ALA A 33 62.57 2.41 -33.91
CA ALA A 33 61.38 1.74 -33.36
C ALA A 33 60.06 2.27 -33.97
N LEU A 34 60.14 3.23 -34.90
CA LEU A 34 58.98 3.85 -35.58
C LEU A 34 58.63 3.20 -36.94
N LEU A 35 59.31 2.12 -37.34
CA LEU A 35 59.12 1.50 -38.67
C LEU A 35 58.83 -0.01 -38.67
N LEU A 36 58.66 -0.67 -37.51
CA LEU A 36 58.31 -2.08 -37.41
C LEU A 36 57.27 -2.38 -36.30
N SER A 37 56.13 -1.70 -36.38
CA SER A 37 54.85 -2.13 -35.79
C SER A 37 53.64 -1.54 -36.52
N VAL A 38 53.80 -1.22 -37.82
CA VAL A 38 52.68 -0.97 -38.74
C VAL A 38 52.26 -2.31 -39.35
N SER A 39 51.62 -3.14 -38.54
CA SER A 39 50.79 -4.30 -38.95
C SER A 39 49.89 -4.73 -37.80
N GLY A 40 49.36 -3.76 -37.04
CA GLY A 40 48.07 -3.95 -36.39
C GLY A 40 47.02 -3.67 -37.45
N VAL A 41 46.33 -4.71 -37.91
CA VAL A 41 45.15 -4.54 -38.76
C VAL A 41 44.19 -3.65 -37.97
N PHE A 42 44.11 -2.37 -38.33
CA PHE A 42 42.95 -1.55 -38.02
C PHE A 42 41.79 -2.20 -38.77
N LEU A 43 41.13 -3.16 -38.14
CA LEU A 43 39.76 -3.50 -38.45
C LEU A 43 39.00 -2.21 -38.18
N SER A 44 38.84 -1.38 -39.21
CA SER A 44 37.80 -0.36 -39.22
C SER A 44 36.51 -1.14 -39.03
N ALA A 45 36.01 -1.12 -37.80
CA ALA A 45 34.67 -1.61 -37.50
C ALA A 45 33.73 -0.79 -38.36
N THR A 46 33.24 -1.39 -39.45
CA THR A 46 32.16 -0.79 -40.22
C THR A 46 30.99 -0.62 -39.26
N PRO A 47 30.41 0.58 -39.15
CA PRO A 47 29.30 0.81 -38.22
C PRO A 47 28.15 -0.15 -38.55
N ALA A 48 27.43 -0.60 -37.52
CA ALA A 48 26.23 -1.41 -37.68
C ALA A 48 25.22 -0.67 -38.59
N ARG A 49 24.54 -1.41 -39.48
CA ARG A 49 23.47 -0.81 -40.30
C ARG A 49 22.27 -0.47 -39.42
N ALA A 50 21.61 0.65 -39.74
CA ALA A 50 20.32 1.03 -39.17
C ALA A 50 19.34 -0.15 -39.16
N ASN A 51 18.65 -0.37 -38.04
CA ASN A 51 17.74 -1.49 -37.81
C ASN A 51 16.78 -1.19 -36.63
N ASP A 52 15.89 -2.11 -36.29
CA ASP A 52 14.92 -2.03 -35.18
C ASP A 52 15.40 -1.33 -33.89
N TYR A 53 16.66 -1.56 -33.46
CA TYR A 53 17.17 -1.12 -32.17
C TYR A 53 18.24 -0.02 -32.25
N TYR A 54 18.73 0.30 -33.45
CA TYR A 54 19.85 1.22 -33.61
C TYR A 54 19.70 2.10 -34.86
N SER A 55 19.93 3.42 -34.69
CA SER A 55 20.00 4.44 -35.73
C SER A 55 18.85 4.38 -36.74
N SER A 56 17.63 4.27 -36.25
CA SER A 56 16.40 4.21 -37.05
C SER A 56 15.24 4.91 -36.35
N ILE A 57 15.52 6.03 -35.66
CA ILE A 57 14.54 6.68 -34.78
C ILE A 57 13.24 7.07 -35.52
N THR A 58 13.33 7.37 -36.81
CA THR A 58 12.20 7.71 -37.68
C THR A 58 11.28 6.53 -38.02
N GLU A 59 11.69 5.30 -37.73
CA GLU A 59 10.88 4.08 -37.90
C GLU A 59 10.02 3.75 -36.65
N ALA A 60 10.06 4.61 -35.64
CA ALA A 60 9.21 4.49 -34.45
C ALA A 60 7.72 4.62 -34.83
N SER A 61 6.85 4.01 -34.03
CA SER A 61 5.41 4.11 -34.24
C SER A 61 4.93 5.56 -34.15
N ALA A 62 4.16 6.01 -35.14
CA ALA A 62 3.51 7.33 -35.10
C ALA A 62 2.58 7.52 -33.89
N ALA A 63 2.10 6.42 -33.28
CA ALA A 63 1.30 6.47 -32.05
C ALA A 63 2.12 6.87 -30.81
N ASN A 64 3.45 6.96 -30.92
CA ASN A 64 4.32 7.35 -29.81
C ASN A 64 4.36 8.86 -29.59
N VAL A 65 3.91 9.67 -30.56
CA VAL A 65 3.95 11.14 -30.47
C VAL A 65 3.23 11.68 -29.24
N ASP A 66 2.20 11.00 -28.74
CA ASP A 66 1.36 11.41 -27.61
C ASP A 66 1.15 10.27 -26.60
N TRP A 67 2.15 9.40 -26.41
CA TRP A 67 1.93 8.15 -25.69
C TRP A 67 1.55 8.32 -24.21
N MET A 68 2.03 9.37 -23.54
CA MET A 68 1.69 9.63 -22.14
C MET A 68 0.24 10.09 -21.98
N SER A 69 -0.43 10.60 -23.03
CA SER A 69 -1.86 10.93 -23.00
C SER A 69 -2.76 9.74 -22.65
N ARG A 70 -2.31 8.51 -22.93
CA ARG A 70 -3.05 7.26 -22.66
C ARG A 70 -2.80 6.71 -21.25
N VAL A 71 -1.87 7.29 -20.51
CA VAL A 71 -1.55 6.91 -19.14
C VAL A 71 -2.42 7.73 -18.18
N PRO A 72 -3.01 7.14 -17.12
CA PRO A 72 -3.84 7.88 -16.16
C PRO A 72 -3.06 8.97 -15.40
N ASP A 73 -3.73 10.09 -15.10
CA ASP A 73 -3.15 11.27 -14.43
C ASP A 73 -2.51 10.96 -13.07
N GLY A 74 -3.09 10.03 -12.30
CA GLY A 74 -2.58 9.64 -10.99
C GLY A 74 -1.27 8.84 -11.04
N THR A 75 -0.77 8.46 -12.22
CA THR A 75 0.45 7.65 -12.36
C THR A 75 1.68 8.49 -11.98
N SER A 76 2.44 8.08 -10.96
CA SER A 76 3.72 8.72 -10.64
C SER A 76 4.71 8.50 -11.78
N LEU A 77 5.49 9.52 -12.14
CA LEU A 77 6.51 9.42 -13.19
C LEU A 77 7.57 8.37 -12.86
N ALA A 78 7.74 8.04 -11.57
CA ALA A 78 8.59 6.93 -11.16
C ALA A 78 8.16 5.66 -11.90
N TRP A 79 6.87 5.35 -11.92
CA TRP A 79 6.32 4.09 -12.44
C TRP A 79 6.34 3.97 -13.97
N LEU A 80 6.84 4.97 -14.69
CA LEU A 80 6.91 4.94 -16.13
C LEU A 80 8.23 4.35 -16.63
N SER A 81 8.14 3.67 -17.77
CA SER A 81 9.29 3.31 -18.60
C SER A 81 9.42 4.37 -19.68
N VAL A 82 10.42 5.24 -19.56
CA VAL A 82 10.55 6.45 -20.38
C VAL A 82 11.77 6.33 -21.30
N PRO A 83 11.59 6.35 -22.62
CA PRO A 83 12.71 6.40 -23.55
C PRO A 83 13.35 7.80 -23.52
N GLY A 84 14.68 7.83 -23.42
CA GLY A 84 15.50 9.03 -23.35
C GLY A 84 16.71 8.96 -24.26
N THR A 85 17.34 10.12 -24.48
CA THR A 85 18.57 10.24 -25.28
C THR A 85 19.70 10.83 -24.45
N HIS A 86 20.86 10.17 -24.47
CA HIS A 86 22.09 10.69 -23.86
C HIS A 86 22.73 11.73 -24.78
N ASP A 87 23.15 12.86 -24.20
CA ASP A 87 23.65 14.01 -24.98
C ASP A 87 22.73 14.31 -26.18
N SER A 88 21.46 14.66 -25.91
CA SER A 88 20.35 14.62 -26.88
C SER A 88 20.59 15.42 -28.17
N LEU A 89 21.55 16.34 -28.17
CA LEU A 89 21.93 17.16 -29.31
C LEU A 89 23.42 17.03 -29.67
N ALA A 90 24.13 15.99 -29.24
CA ALA A 90 25.49 15.75 -29.72
C ALA A 90 25.45 15.13 -31.12
N LEU A 91 25.39 16.00 -32.13
CA LEU A 91 25.20 15.67 -33.54
C LEU A 91 26.48 15.77 -34.35
N CYS A 92 27.48 16.49 -33.86
CA CYS A 92 28.61 16.93 -34.66
C CYS A 92 29.88 17.17 -33.84
N GLY A 93 31.01 16.68 -34.34
CA GLY A 93 32.33 16.90 -33.75
C GLY A 93 33.17 17.98 -34.43
N ASP A 94 32.86 18.23 -35.69
CA ASP A 94 33.66 19.04 -36.62
C ASP A 94 32.83 20.19 -37.21
N THR A 95 33.39 20.94 -38.15
CA THR A 95 32.59 21.91 -38.93
C THR A 95 31.71 21.13 -39.92
N PRO A 96 30.37 21.31 -39.92
CA PRO A 96 29.50 20.70 -40.91
C PRO A 96 29.94 21.11 -42.31
N ASP A 97 29.88 20.15 -43.22
CA ASP A 97 30.07 20.43 -44.64
C ASP A 97 29.00 21.44 -45.10
N PRO A 98 29.39 22.57 -45.72
CA PRO A 98 28.47 23.66 -46.03
C PRO A 98 27.45 23.32 -47.10
N ASP A 99 27.72 22.31 -47.94
CA ASP A 99 26.85 21.90 -49.04
C ASP A 99 25.85 20.80 -48.62
N THR A 100 26.26 19.92 -47.71
CA THR A 100 25.49 18.74 -47.29
C THR A 100 24.95 18.82 -45.86
N GLY A 101 25.48 19.72 -45.04
CA GLY A 101 25.18 19.82 -43.61
C GLY A 101 25.66 18.62 -42.79
N GLN A 102 26.44 17.70 -43.38
CA GLN A 102 26.92 16.49 -42.72
C GLN A 102 28.20 16.75 -41.95
N CYS A 103 28.32 16.10 -40.80
CA CYS A 103 29.54 16.08 -40.01
C CYS A 103 30.26 14.76 -40.24
N SER A 104 31.56 14.83 -40.47
CA SER A 104 32.39 13.65 -40.67
C SER A 104 33.78 13.90 -40.09
N GLY A 105 34.49 12.83 -39.76
CA GLY A 105 35.81 12.91 -39.16
C GLY A 105 35.89 12.22 -37.81
N ILE A 106 37.11 12.17 -37.29
CA ILE A 106 37.40 11.45 -36.04
C ILE A 106 36.81 12.13 -34.81
N VAL A 107 36.67 13.47 -34.83
CA VAL A 107 36.07 14.20 -33.71
C VAL A 107 34.57 13.93 -33.69
N THR A 108 33.92 13.97 -34.85
CA THR A 108 32.50 13.59 -34.98
C THR A 108 32.27 12.15 -34.51
N SER A 109 33.17 11.22 -34.85
CA SER A 109 33.00 9.83 -34.47
C SER A 109 33.12 9.59 -32.94
N ILE A 110 33.84 10.43 -32.19
CA ILE A 110 33.92 10.33 -30.71
C ILE A 110 32.85 11.16 -29.97
N THR A 111 32.25 12.16 -30.61
CA THR A 111 31.29 13.10 -29.96
C THR A 111 29.84 12.84 -30.35
N GLN A 112 29.57 12.33 -31.54
CA GLN A 112 28.19 12.12 -31.98
C GLN A 112 27.54 10.97 -31.21
N THR A 113 26.37 11.23 -30.63
CA THR A 113 25.57 10.25 -29.89
C THR A 113 24.16 10.06 -30.46
N GLN A 114 23.70 10.98 -31.30
CA GLN A 114 22.35 10.96 -31.88
C GLN A 114 22.36 11.13 -33.41
N GLU A 115 21.30 10.65 -34.06
CA GLU A 115 21.05 10.88 -35.48
C GLU A 115 20.83 12.37 -35.77
N ASN A 116 21.49 12.90 -36.79
CA ASN A 116 21.33 14.29 -37.19
C ASN A 116 20.13 14.45 -38.14
N HIS A 117 19.03 15.00 -37.62
CA HIS A 117 17.83 15.38 -38.39
C HIS A 117 17.71 16.90 -38.57
N GLY A 118 18.82 17.63 -38.37
CA GLY A 118 18.93 19.07 -38.49
C GLY A 118 19.51 19.71 -37.21
N PHE A 119 20.36 20.70 -37.42
CA PHE A 119 20.97 21.52 -36.36
C PHE A 119 19.96 22.42 -35.64
N SER A 120 20.47 23.17 -34.64
CA SER A 120 19.66 23.78 -33.60
C SER A 120 18.86 22.69 -32.87
N ALA A 121 17.63 22.95 -32.48
CA ALA A 121 16.77 21.97 -31.82
C ALA A 121 15.90 21.15 -32.78
N LYS A 122 16.12 21.19 -34.10
CA LYS A 122 15.28 20.46 -35.08
C LYS A 122 15.30 18.95 -34.87
N THR A 123 16.46 18.40 -34.52
CA THR A 123 16.58 16.97 -34.19
C THR A 123 15.72 16.57 -32.99
N LEU A 124 15.41 17.49 -32.06
CA LEU A 124 14.50 17.18 -30.95
C LEU A 124 13.08 16.93 -31.42
N THR A 125 12.61 17.58 -32.49
CA THR A 125 11.28 17.31 -33.07
C THR A 125 11.19 15.84 -33.48
N THR A 126 12.17 15.32 -34.21
CA THR A 126 12.21 13.89 -34.59
C THR A 126 12.25 12.98 -33.36
N GLN A 127 13.02 13.34 -32.34
CA GLN A 127 13.08 12.56 -31.10
C GLN A 127 11.72 12.54 -30.38
N PHE A 128 11.03 13.69 -30.28
CA PHE A 128 9.72 13.78 -29.66
C PHE A 128 8.65 13.00 -30.44
N ASP A 129 8.65 13.10 -31.77
CA ASP A 129 7.75 12.36 -32.67
C ASP A 129 7.90 10.85 -32.50
N ALA A 130 9.14 10.37 -32.31
CA ALA A 130 9.43 8.96 -32.06
C ALA A 130 9.00 8.48 -30.67
N GLY A 131 8.77 9.39 -29.72
CA GLY A 131 8.32 9.10 -28.36
C GLY A 131 9.32 9.39 -27.24
N ILE A 132 10.49 9.97 -27.54
CA ILE A 132 11.47 10.38 -26.53
C ILE A 132 10.85 11.41 -25.59
N ARG A 133 11.00 11.21 -24.28
CA ARG A 133 10.50 12.12 -23.24
C ARG A 133 11.53 12.42 -22.16
N ALA A 134 12.76 11.94 -22.29
CA ALA A 134 13.86 12.29 -21.41
C ALA A 134 15.06 12.80 -22.20
N LEU A 135 15.52 14.01 -21.85
CA LEU A 135 16.61 14.70 -22.54
C LEU A 135 17.80 14.88 -21.60
N ASP A 136 19.01 14.65 -22.11
CA ASP A 136 20.27 15.02 -21.46
C ASP A 136 20.91 16.19 -22.23
N ILE A 137 20.84 17.38 -21.64
CA ILE A 137 21.29 18.63 -22.26
C ILE A 137 22.51 19.15 -21.54
N ARG A 138 23.63 19.28 -22.26
CA ARG A 138 24.90 19.73 -21.70
C ARG A 138 25.27 21.09 -22.23
N VAL A 139 25.55 22.02 -21.32
CA VAL A 139 25.69 23.44 -21.62
C VAL A 139 27.02 24.03 -21.20
N ARG A 140 27.49 24.98 -22.00
CA ARG A 140 28.60 25.88 -21.73
C ARG A 140 28.07 27.30 -21.57
N VAL A 141 28.63 28.07 -20.65
CA VAL A 141 28.44 29.52 -20.57
C VAL A 141 29.22 30.18 -21.71
N ASP A 142 28.51 30.89 -22.57
CA ASP A 142 29.07 31.65 -23.68
C ASP A 142 28.73 33.14 -23.54
N LYS A 143 29.64 34.02 -23.99
CA LYS A 143 29.43 35.47 -24.07
C LYS A 143 29.43 35.87 -25.53
N GLY A 144 28.26 36.16 -26.08
CA GLY A 144 28.09 36.72 -27.43
C GLY A 144 27.68 38.18 -27.41
N ASP A 145 27.40 38.73 -28.58
CA ASP A 145 26.96 40.13 -28.74
C ASP A 145 25.63 40.44 -28.01
N GLU A 146 24.79 39.41 -27.82
CA GLU A 146 23.51 39.50 -27.11
C GLU A 146 23.64 39.25 -25.59
N GLY A 147 24.87 39.09 -25.08
CA GLY A 147 25.15 38.81 -23.68
C GLY A 147 25.48 37.34 -23.38
N LEU A 148 25.32 36.96 -22.11
CA LEU A 148 25.57 35.63 -21.58
C LEU A 148 24.41 34.68 -21.91
N LYS A 149 24.76 33.49 -22.39
CA LYS A 149 23.81 32.43 -22.74
C LYS A 149 24.41 31.05 -22.53
N PHE A 150 23.55 30.04 -22.58
CA PHE A 150 23.97 28.65 -22.67
C PHE A 150 24.00 28.15 -24.11
N THR A 151 25.18 27.73 -24.56
CA THR A 151 25.38 26.96 -25.80
C THR A 151 25.42 25.48 -25.48
N VAL A 152 24.90 24.62 -26.37
CA VAL A 152 24.91 23.16 -26.19
C VAL A 152 26.24 22.57 -26.66
N HIS A 153 26.83 21.70 -25.86
CA HIS A 153 28.17 21.14 -26.09
C HIS A 153 28.23 19.65 -25.77
N HIS A 154 29.19 18.97 -26.42
CA HIS A 154 29.72 17.68 -25.96
C HIS A 154 31.23 17.86 -25.79
N GLY A 155 31.70 17.89 -24.56
CA GLY A 155 33.06 18.25 -24.23
C GLY A 155 33.44 19.61 -24.81
N ALA A 156 34.53 19.66 -25.58
CA ALA A 156 35.01 20.88 -26.21
C ALA A 156 34.14 21.35 -27.40
N THR A 157 33.29 20.48 -27.95
CA THR A 157 32.66 20.73 -29.24
C THR A 157 31.28 21.35 -29.12
N TYR A 158 31.08 22.49 -29.79
CA TYR A 158 29.79 23.13 -29.94
C TYR A 158 28.86 22.32 -30.86
N GLN A 159 27.62 22.12 -30.44
CA GLN A 159 26.65 21.28 -31.13
C GLN A 159 25.66 22.05 -32.02
N TYR A 160 25.99 23.28 -32.40
CA TYR A 160 25.15 24.11 -33.29
C TYR A 160 23.73 24.35 -32.76
N ALA A 161 23.57 24.37 -31.43
CA ALA A 161 22.31 24.65 -30.74
C ALA A 161 22.54 25.48 -29.47
N ASN A 162 21.56 26.31 -29.11
CA ASN A 162 21.53 27.03 -27.84
C ASN A 162 20.46 26.44 -26.92
N PHE A 163 20.58 26.67 -25.61
CA PHE A 163 19.55 26.22 -24.66
C PHE A 163 18.17 26.86 -24.94
N THR A 164 18.16 28.10 -25.44
CA THR A 164 16.92 28.75 -25.91
C THR A 164 16.23 27.95 -27.02
N ASP A 165 16.99 27.31 -27.90
CA ASP A 165 16.42 26.52 -29.00
C ASP A 165 15.76 25.25 -28.44
N VAL A 166 16.41 24.61 -27.46
CA VAL A 166 15.85 23.47 -26.72
C VAL A 166 14.54 23.85 -26.04
N LEU A 167 14.51 24.97 -25.30
CA LEU A 167 13.31 25.44 -24.60
C LEU A 167 12.16 25.76 -25.56
N LYS A 168 12.44 26.35 -26.72
CA LYS A 168 11.45 26.61 -27.77
C LYS A 168 10.87 25.30 -28.33
N ALA A 169 11.72 24.37 -28.77
CA ALA A 169 11.26 23.10 -29.33
C ALA A 169 10.43 22.29 -28.33
N THR A 170 10.86 22.22 -27.07
CA THR A 170 10.12 21.53 -26.00
C THR A 170 8.80 22.20 -25.67
N ARG A 171 8.75 23.54 -25.61
CA ARG A 171 7.50 24.29 -25.42
C ARG A 171 6.52 24.02 -26.55
N ASP A 172 6.99 24.08 -27.79
CA ASP A 172 6.14 23.91 -28.97
C ASP A 172 5.56 22.49 -28.99
N PHE A 173 6.40 21.48 -28.76
CA PHE A 173 5.95 20.09 -28.62
C PHE A 173 4.90 19.91 -27.50
N LEU A 174 5.15 20.42 -26.30
CA LEU A 174 4.21 20.29 -25.16
C LEU A 174 2.94 21.12 -25.35
N SER A 175 2.97 22.16 -26.17
CA SER A 175 1.79 22.94 -26.57
C SER A 175 0.93 22.17 -27.56
N ASP A 176 1.56 21.49 -28.51
CA ASP A 176 0.87 20.68 -29.52
C ASP A 176 0.37 19.34 -28.94
N HIS A 177 1.07 18.82 -27.91
CA HIS A 177 0.75 17.57 -27.22
C HIS A 177 0.64 17.80 -25.70
N PRO A 178 -0.43 18.46 -25.20
CA PRO A 178 -0.57 18.83 -23.79
C PRO A 178 -0.72 17.63 -22.84
N GLY A 179 -0.97 16.43 -23.38
CA GLY A 179 -0.94 15.18 -22.65
C GLY A 179 0.46 14.79 -22.17
N GLU A 180 1.51 15.32 -22.78
CA GLU A 180 2.88 14.86 -22.57
C GLU A 180 3.60 15.66 -21.48
N THR A 181 4.71 15.11 -20.97
CA THR A 181 5.67 15.82 -20.13
C THR A 181 7.07 15.48 -20.61
N VAL A 182 8.02 16.41 -20.45
CA VAL A 182 9.43 16.15 -20.79
C VAL A 182 10.29 16.17 -19.53
N LEU A 183 11.06 15.12 -19.32
CA LEU A 183 12.10 15.05 -18.30
C LEU A 183 13.37 15.65 -18.87
N MET A 184 14.01 16.57 -18.15
CA MET A 184 15.24 17.21 -18.60
C MET A 184 16.32 17.08 -17.54
N ASN A 185 17.42 16.42 -17.89
CA ASN A 185 18.67 16.52 -17.18
C ASN A 185 19.51 17.64 -17.82
N LEU A 186 19.90 18.65 -17.03
CA LEU A 186 20.74 19.74 -17.48
C LEU A 186 22.12 19.58 -16.83
N LYS A 187 23.21 19.76 -17.58
CA LYS A 187 24.58 19.64 -17.01
C LYS A 187 25.48 20.78 -17.50
N ALA A 188 26.27 21.33 -16.58
CA ALA A 188 27.38 22.21 -16.93
C ALA A 188 28.57 21.37 -17.44
N GLU A 189 29.01 21.63 -18.66
CA GLU A 189 29.96 20.75 -19.38
C GLU A 189 31.43 21.11 -19.14
N CYS A 190 31.73 22.40 -18.95
CA CYS A 190 33.09 22.91 -19.00
C CYS A 190 33.80 22.89 -17.65
N THR A 191 34.73 21.95 -17.48
CA THR A 191 35.59 21.87 -16.27
C THR A 191 36.69 22.93 -16.25
N GLY A 192 37.02 23.52 -17.41
CA GLY A 192 38.12 24.46 -17.56
C GLY A 192 39.52 23.85 -17.58
N SER A 193 39.63 22.52 -17.51
CA SER A 193 40.89 21.77 -17.61
C SER A 193 41.47 21.76 -19.04
N THR A 194 42.74 21.36 -19.18
CA THR A 194 43.50 21.39 -20.45
C THR A 194 42.84 20.62 -21.61
N PHE A 195 42.03 19.60 -21.30
CA PHE A 195 41.37 18.74 -22.30
C PHE A 195 39.84 18.89 -22.30
N SER A 196 39.31 19.97 -21.72
CA SER A 196 37.88 20.29 -21.63
C SER A 196 37.59 21.69 -22.19
N CYS A 197 36.32 22.02 -22.43
CA CYS A 197 35.94 23.39 -22.74
C CYS A 197 36.15 24.33 -21.54
N LYS A 198 36.22 25.63 -21.85
CA LYS A 198 36.20 26.72 -20.88
C LYS A 198 34.94 27.55 -21.07
N ASP A 199 34.23 27.80 -19.99
CA ASP A 199 33.18 28.82 -19.94
C ASP A 199 33.75 30.21 -20.28
N ALA A 200 32.88 31.14 -20.66
CA ALA A 200 33.27 32.53 -20.92
C ALA A 200 34.08 33.13 -19.76
N ASP A 201 35.14 33.87 -20.10
CA ASP A 201 36.08 34.43 -19.14
C ASP A 201 35.36 35.28 -18.08
N GLY A 202 35.57 34.95 -16.80
CA GLY A 202 34.91 35.60 -15.67
C GLY A 202 33.57 35.00 -15.24
N PHE A 203 33.01 34.06 -16.00
CA PHE A 203 31.66 33.51 -15.79
C PHE A 203 31.61 31.99 -15.56
N GLY A 204 32.77 31.35 -15.35
CA GLY A 204 32.89 29.91 -15.13
C GLY A 204 32.68 29.43 -13.69
N THR A 205 32.08 30.23 -12.82
CA THR A 205 31.79 29.83 -11.42
C THR A 205 30.40 29.17 -11.31
N ASP A 206 30.22 28.34 -10.28
CA ASP A 206 28.92 27.74 -10.00
C ASP A 206 27.83 28.79 -9.71
N GLU A 207 28.22 29.92 -9.10
CA GLU A 207 27.32 31.05 -8.90
C GLU A 207 26.83 31.61 -10.25
N TRP A 208 27.74 31.82 -11.21
CA TRP A 208 27.37 32.34 -12.53
C TRP A 208 26.50 31.37 -13.32
N ARG A 209 26.81 30.06 -13.26
CA ARG A 209 25.99 29.01 -13.88
C ARG A 209 24.56 29.03 -13.33
N LYS A 210 24.39 29.12 -12.01
CA LYS A 210 23.07 29.25 -11.37
C LYS A 210 22.38 30.56 -11.80
N LYS A 211 23.08 31.70 -11.74
CA LYS A 211 22.53 33.01 -12.14
C LYS A 211 22.02 33.00 -13.58
N ILE A 212 22.77 32.41 -14.51
CA ILE A 212 22.36 32.31 -15.91
C ILE A 212 21.14 31.40 -16.07
N PHE A 213 21.10 30.24 -15.41
CA PHE A 213 19.90 29.40 -15.43
C PHE A 213 18.68 30.10 -14.84
N ASP A 214 18.83 30.78 -13.69
CA ASP A 214 17.79 31.62 -13.07
C ASP A 214 17.30 32.71 -14.03
N SER A 215 18.19 33.28 -14.86
CA SER A 215 17.85 34.30 -15.84
C SER A 215 16.88 33.76 -16.91
N TYR A 216 17.05 32.51 -17.34
CA TYR A 216 16.07 31.84 -18.22
C TYR A 216 14.70 31.70 -17.54
N LEU A 217 14.66 31.33 -16.26
CA LEU A 217 13.41 31.15 -15.52
C LEU A 217 12.66 32.48 -15.34
N ASN A 218 13.39 33.56 -15.04
CA ASN A 218 12.82 34.86 -14.66
C ASN A 218 12.68 35.87 -15.81
N GLY A 219 13.12 35.53 -17.02
CA GLY A 219 13.01 36.40 -18.19
C GLY A 219 14.05 37.51 -18.22
N ARG A 220 15.31 37.18 -17.96
CA ARG A 220 16.45 38.10 -18.03
C ARG A 220 17.58 37.50 -18.86
N SER A 221 18.41 38.36 -19.42
CA SER A 221 19.70 37.98 -20.02
C SER A 221 20.78 38.92 -19.49
N TYR A 222 21.86 38.36 -18.96
CA TYR A 222 22.98 39.15 -18.47
C TYR A 222 23.83 39.65 -19.64
N THR A 223 24.26 40.91 -19.65
CA THR A 223 25.05 41.48 -20.76
C THR A 223 26.50 40.97 -20.77
N GLY A 224 26.95 40.42 -19.65
CA GLY A 224 28.35 40.03 -19.42
C GLY A 224 29.23 41.16 -18.90
N ASP A 225 28.64 42.27 -18.46
CA ASP A 225 29.31 43.37 -17.77
C ASP A 225 28.84 43.42 -16.30
N GLY A 226 29.40 42.54 -15.48
CA GLY A 226 28.94 42.34 -14.10
C GLY A 226 27.50 41.82 -14.05
N ASP A 227 26.72 42.26 -13.06
CA ASP A 227 25.31 41.84 -12.87
C ASP A 227 24.29 42.62 -13.75
N GLU A 228 24.76 43.38 -14.75
CA GLU A 228 23.87 44.07 -15.69
C GLU A 228 23.06 43.06 -16.52
N SER A 229 21.74 43.30 -16.64
CA SER A 229 20.83 42.43 -17.39
C SER A 229 19.75 43.19 -18.14
N THR A 230 19.31 42.63 -19.26
CA THR A 230 18.19 43.10 -20.08
C THR A 230 16.99 42.15 -19.97
N PRO A 231 15.75 42.62 -20.20
CA PRO A 231 14.57 41.75 -20.28
C PRO A 231 14.69 40.71 -21.38
N SER A 232 14.20 39.49 -21.12
CA SER A 232 14.17 38.37 -22.05
C SER A 232 12.90 37.52 -21.84
N THR A 233 12.76 36.42 -22.58
CA THR A 233 11.62 35.50 -22.42
C THR A 233 11.72 34.73 -21.11
N ALA A 234 10.67 34.80 -20.28
CA ALA A 234 10.58 34.03 -19.04
C ALA A 234 10.09 32.60 -19.30
N TRP A 235 10.95 31.62 -19.01
CA TRP A 235 10.67 30.21 -19.24
C TRP A 235 10.17 29.48 -18.00
N GLY A 236 10.06 30.14 -16.85
CA GLY A 236 9.67 29.49 -15.58
C GLY A 236 8.33 28.74 -15.65
N ASN A 237 7.37 29.24 -16.43
CA ASN A 237 6.06 28.59 -16.61
C ASN A 237 6.12 27.29 -17.43
N LEU A 238 7.20 27.05 -18.19
CA LEU A 238 7.39 25.79 -18.91
C LEU A 238 7.77 24.66 -17.95
N PHE A 239 8.43 24.98 -16.83
CA PHE A 239 8.88 23.99 -15.87
C PHE A 239 7.82 23.67 -14.82
N TRP A 240 7.87 22.46 -14.28
CA TRP A 240 7.19 22.12 -13.04
C TRP A 240 7.89 22.84 -11.89
N GLY A 241 7.23 23.86 -11.33
CA GLY A 241 7.82 24.81 -10.37
C GLY A 241 8.65 24.18 -9.25
N PRO A 242 8.21 23.08 -8.59
CA PRO A 242 8.99 22.42 -7.55
C PRO A 242 10.36 21.89 -7.98
N SER A 243 10.60 21.67 -9.28
CA SER A 243 11.89 21.21 -9.80
C SER A 243 12.89 22.34 -10.09
N VAL A 244 12.49 23.61 -9.99
CA VAL A 244 13.31 24.78 -10.39
C VAL A 244 13.31 25.91 -9.37
N THR A 245 13.29 25.58 -8.08
CA THR A 245 13.11 26.60 -7.02
C THR A 245 14.36 27.43 -6.73
N GLY A 246 15.55 26.91 -7.05
CA GLY A 246 16.85 27.49 -6.69
C GLY A 246 17.17 27.45 -5.19
N LYS A 247 16.25 26.90 -4.37
CA LYS A 247 16.34 26.88 -2.89
C LYS A 247 16.36 25.46 -2.32
N SER A 248 15.45 24.61 -2.78
CA SER A 248 15.34 23.20 -2.38
C SER A 248 14.96 22.32 -3.57
N GLN A 249 15.46 21.09 -3.60
CA GLN A 249 14.98 20.08 -4.55
C GLN A 249 13.57 19.62 -4.16
N SER A 250 12.84 19.04 -5.11
CA SER A 250 11.61 18.32 -4.80
C SER A 250 11.96 16.97 -4.16
N SER A 251 11.48 16.74 -2.94
CA SER A 251 11.64 15.45 -2.25
C SER A 251 10.76 14.33 -2.78
N ARG A 252 9.86 14.62 -3.73
CA ARG A 252 8.98 13.65 -4.37
C ARG A 252 9.09 13.67 -5.89
N VAL A 253 8.84 12.51 -6.48
CA VAL A 253 8.56 12.36 -7.91
C VAL A 253 7.08 12.74 -8.16
N PRO A 254 6.78 13.63 -9.12
CA PRO A 254 5.40 14.05 -9.38
C PRO A 254 4.56 12.96 -10.07
N THR A 255 3.24 13.12 -10.00
CA THR A 255 2.30 12.39 -10.85
C THR A 255 2.21 13.01 -12.24
N LEU A 256 1.83 12.22 -13.23
CA LEU A 256 1.72 12.65 -14.62
C LEU A 256 0.76 13.84 -14.75
N GLY A 257 -0.39 13.80 -14.09
CA GLY A 257 -1.38 14.87 -14.11
C GLY A 257 -0.86 16.22 -13.58
N GLU A 258 0.12 16.21 -12.66
CA GLU A 258 0.73 17.44 -12.14
C GLU A 258 1.71 18.09 -13.13
N VAL A 259 2.21 17.33 -14.10
CA VAL A 259 3.30 17.75 -14.99
C VAL A 259 2.95 17.73 -16.48
N ARG A 260 1.72 17.34 -16.84
CA ARG A 260 1.24 17.46 -18.22
C ARG A 260 1.44 18.89 -18.75
N GLY A 261 2.01 18.98 -19.95
CA GLY A 261 2.40 20.25 -20.58
C GLY A 261 3.58 20.97 -19.92
N LYS A 262 4.35 20.28 -19.06
CA LYS A 262 5.51 20.85 -18.34
C LYS A 262 6.81 20.07 -18.60
N VAL A 263 7.91 20.75 -18.29
CA VAL A 263 9.23 20.15 -18.15
C VAL A 263 9.50 19.85 -16.68
N VAL A 264 9.86 18.61 -16.36
CA VAL A 264 10.39 18.25 -15.05
C VAL A 264 11.90 18.26 -15.14
N LEU A 265 12.54 19.20 -14.45
CA LEU A 265 14.00 19.18 -14.31
C LEU A 265 14.36 18.00 -13.39
N LEU A 266 15.09 17.02 -13.91
CA LEU A 266 15.56 15.87 -13.11
C LEU A 266 16.70 16.28 -12.19
N GLY A 267 17.64 17.06 -12.74
CA GLY A 267 18.77 17.64 -12.04
C GLY A 267 19.42 18.72 -12.88
N TYR A 268 20.00 19.72 -12.21
CA TYR A 268 20.99 20.60 -12.84
C TYR A 268 22.38 20.23 -12.30
N ARG A 269 23.11 19.42 -13.06
CA ARG A 269 24.42 18.88 -12.70
C ARG A 269 25.54 19.91 -12.89
N ASN A 270 26.45 19.96 -11.93
CA ASN A 270 27.70 20.70 -12.02
C ASN A 270 28.75 19.91 -12.82
N THR A 271 29.90 20.53 -13.03
CA THR A 271 30.98 19.99 -13.87
C THR A 271 31.65 18.74 -13.29
N GLY A 272 31.54 18.52 -11.97
CA GLY A 272 32.03 17.34 -11.26
C GLY A 272 30.99 16.21 -11.14
N GLY A 273 29.81 16.37 -11.74
CA GLY A 273 28.76 15.36 -11.78
C GLY A 273 27.74 15.42 -10.64
N GLY A 274 28.00 16.18 -9.56
CA GLY A 274 27.04 16.49 -8.50
C GLY A 274 25.98 17.50 -8.97
N ILE A 275 25.01 17.86 -8.14
CA ILE A 275 23.92 18.78 -8.51
C ILE A 275 24.06 20.17 -7.86
N PHE A 276 23.58 21.20 -8.55
CA PHE A 276 23.37 22.51 -7.96
C PHE A 276 22.15 22.47 -7.03
N GLY A 277 22.38 22.67 -5.73
CA GLY A 277 21.32 22.67 -4.73
C GLY A 277 20.18 23.62 -5.08
N GLY A 278 18.95 23.14 -4.92
CA GLY A 278 17.72 23.85 -5.27
C GLY A 278 17.13 23.55 -6.64
N TYR A 279 17.79 22.70 -7.43
CA TYR A 279 17.37 22.33 -8.78
C TYR A 279 17.23 20.82 -8.94
N GLY A 280 16.08 20.38 -9.43
CA GLY A 280 15.78 18.99 -9.73
C GLY A 280 15.03 18.24 -8.63
N LEU A 281 15.11 16.91 -8.72
CA LEU A 281 14.48 15.96 -7.79
C LEU A 281 15.53 15.35 -6.86
N GLU A 282 15.18 15.09 -5.60
CA GLU A 282 16.06 14.38 -4.65
C GLU A 282 16.30 12.93 -5.06
N GLN A 283 15.34 12.28 -5.71
CA GLN A 283 15.56 11.04 -6.45
C GLN A 283 15.28 11.35 -7.93
N PRO A 284 16.27 11.20 -8.82
CA PRO A 284 17.43 10.32 -8.69
C PRO A 284 18.70 10.97 -8.11
N TYR A 285 18.72 12.27 -7.79
CA TYR A 285 19.95 12.99 -7.36
C TYR A 285 19.87 13.50 -5.91
N PRO A 286 20.21 12.69 -4.90
CA PRO A 286 20.04 13.06 -3.50
C PRO A 286 21.02 14.17 -3.09
N SER A 287 20.53 15.13 -2.29
CA SER A 287 21.36 16.20 -1.76
C SER A 287 22.42 15.66 -0.80
N GLY A 288 23.70 15.82 -1.14
CA GLY A 288 24.83 15.45 -0.28
C GLY A 288 25.15 13.95 -0.19
N GLY A 289 24.53 13.12 -1.04
CA GLY A 289 24.75 11.67 -1.10
C GLY A 289 25.18 11.17 -2.48
N SER A 290 25.46 9.86 -2.59
CA SER A 290 25.69 9.20 -3.89
C SER A 290 24.35 8.94 -4.59
N ASN A 291 24.31 9.14 -5.90
CA ASN A 291 23.17 8.83 -6.76
C ASN A 291 23.28 7.46 -7.45
N GLU A 292 24.37 6.71 -7.22
CA GLU A 292 24.65 5.41 -7.86
C GLU A 292 23.57 4.36 -7.60
N GLU A 293 22.72 4.58 -6.58
CA GLU A 293 21.54 3.77 -6.31
C GLU A 293 20.47 3.94 -7.40
N TYR A 294 20.21 5.18 -7.82
CA TYR A 294 19.15 5.54 -8.76
C TYR A 294 19.65 5.80 -10.18
N VAL A 295 20.96 6.05 -10.34
CA VAL A 295 21.59 6.39 -11.62
C VAL A 295 22.72 5.41 -11.94
N GLN A 296 22.59 4.71 -13.06
CA GLN A 296 23.69 3.98 -13.69
C GLN A 296 24.24 4.85 -14.83
N ASP A 297 25.45 5.39 -14.67
CA ASP A 297 26.10 6.32 -15.63
C ASP A 297 27.59 5.94 -15.85
N ASP A 298 27.90 4.66 -15.76
CA ASP A 298 29.27 4.16 -16.00
C ASP A 298 29.49 4.02 -17.51
N PHE A 299 30.15 5.01 -18.11
CA PHE A 299 30.26 5.19 -19.56
C PHE A 299 31.61 4.74 -20.13
N GLU A 300 32.61 4.41 -19.32
CA GLU A 300 33.99 4.19 -19.78
C GLU A 300 34.17 2.78 -20.40
N LEU A 301 34.64 2.73 -21.64
CA LEU A 301 34.93 1.50 -22.39
C LEU A 301 36.37 1.53 -22.93
N SER A 302 37.25 0.66 -22.43
CA SER A 302 38.64 0.60 -22.91
C SER A 302 38.77 -0.15 -24.23
N THR A 303 37.95 -1.19 -24.42
CA THR A 303 37.97 -2.06 -25.60
C THR A 303 36.56 -2.52 -26.00
N ILE A 304 36.42 -3.05 -27.22
CA ILE A 304 35.13 -3.56 -27.73
C ILE A 304 34.56 -4.69 -26.85
N SER A 305 35.40 -5.47 -26.16
CA SER A 305 34.92 -6.52 -25.24
C SER A 305 34.27 -5.96 -23.97
N ASP A 306 34.50 -4.69 -23.63
CA ASP A 306 33.94 -4.08 -22.42
C ASP A 306 32.46 -3.69 -22.61
N ILE A 307 31.92 -3.81 -23.84
CA ILE A 307 30.50 -3.59 -24.12
C ILE A 307 29.63 -4.57 -23.33
N ASP A 308 30.10 -5.81 -23.14
CA ASP A 308 29.42 -6.83 -22.34
C ASP A 308 29.37 -6.42 -20.85
N ASP A 309 30.47 -5.86 -20.32
CA ASP A 309 30.53 -5.36 -18.94
C ASP A 309 29.61 -4.15 -18.74
N LYS A 310 29.54 -3.24 -19.72
CA LYS A 310 28.57 -2.13 -19.69
C LYS A 310 27.14 -2.64 -19.68
N TRP A 311 26.83 -3.64 -20.51
CA TRP A 311 25.51 -4.26 -20.51
C TRP A 311 25.17 -4.89 -19.16
N GLU A 312 26.10 -5.58 -18.50
CA GLU A 312 25.86 -6.14 -17.16
C GLU A 312 25.54 -5.04 -16.13
N LYS A 313 26.16 -3.85 -16.22
CA LYS A 313 25.80 -2.70 -15.37
C LYS A 313 24.38 -2.20 -15.67
N VAL A 314 24.02 -2.06 -16.95
CA VAL A 314 22.66 -1.68 -17.38
C VAL A 314 21.64 -2.68 -16.85
N ARG A 315 21.92 -3.97 -17.01
CA ARG A 315 21.05 -5.08 -16.58
C ARG A 315 20.92 -5.15 -15.05
N ALA A 316 22.00 -4.98 -14.30
CA ALA A 316 21.95 -4.90 -12.84
C ALA A 316 21.06 -3.74 -12.38
N HIS A 317 21.10 -2.60 -13.08
CA HIS A 317 20.24 -1.46 -12.77
C HIS A 317 18.77 -1.69 -13.15
N LEU A 318 18.49 -2.44 -14.23
CA LEU A 318 17.14 -2.88 -14.56
C LEU A 318 16.56 -3.78 -13.45
N ARG A 319 17.36 -4.69 -12.88
CA ARG A 319 16.93 -5.50 -11.73
C ARG A 319 16.60 -4.65 -10.52
N ARG A 320 17.48 -3.69 -10.19
CA ARG A 320 17.27 -2.75 -9.09
C ARG A 320 15.98 -1.94 -9.27
N THR A 321 15.71 -1.46 -10.48
CA THR A 321 14.48 -0.72 -10.82
C THR A 321 13.21 -1.54 -10.54
N ASN A 322 13.32 -2.88 -10.59
CA ASN A 322 12.23 -3.82 -10.31
C ASN A 322 12.33 -4.46 -8.92
N GLY A 323 13.22 -3.99 -8.03
CA GLY A 323 13.35 -4.53 -6.66
C GLY A 323 13.89 -5.96 -6.61
N THR A 324 14.64 -6.38 -7.62
CA THR A 324 15.30 -7.69 -7.68
C THR A 324 16.78 -7.52 -7.39
N TRP A 325 17.34 -8.40 -6.56
CA TRP A 325 18.75 -8.37 -6.18
C TRP A 325 19.35 -9.78 -6.08
N ASP A 326 20.61 -9.92 -6.48
CA ASP A 326 21.42 -11.13 -6.28
C ASP A 326 22.79 -10.78 -5.68
N GLY A 327 22.92 -10.92 -4.37
CA GLY A 327 24.17 -10.64 -3.63
C GLY A 327 25.35 -11.53 -3.94
N SER A 328 25.12 -12.59 -4.71
CA SER A 328 26.20 -13.42 -5.21
C SER A 328 26.85 -12.83 -6.47
N ARG A 329 26.37 -11.67 -6.97
CA ARG A 329 26.88 -10.97 -8.15
C ARG A 329 27.75 -9.76 -7.79
N PRO A 330 28.87 -9.55 -8.50
CA PRO A 330 29.70 -8.36 -8.30
C PRO A 330 28.89 -7.08 -8.54
N GLY A 331 28.97 -6.11 -7.62
CA GLY A 331 28.30 -4.81 -7.75
C GLY A 331 26.82 -4.78 -7.34
N GLU A 332 26.17 -5.94 -7.16
CA GLU A 332 24.81 -6.02 -6.64
C GLU A 332 24.87 -6.10 -5.10
N LYS A 333 24.37 -5.07 -4.39
CA LYS A 333 24.17 -5.08 -2.92
C LYS A 333 22.68 -5.03 -2.59
N ASP A 334 22.30 -5.64 -1.47
CA ASP A 334 20.92 -5.61 -0.98
C ASP A 334 20.61 -4.18 -0.55
N HIS A 335 19.56 -3.62 -1.14
CA HIS A 335 19.08 -2.27 -0.89
C HIS A 335 17.57 -2.34 -0.74
N GLU A 336 17.02 -1.57 0.21
CA GLU A 336 15.58 -1.46 0.38
C GLU A 336 14.97 -0.91 -0.92
N TYR A 337 13.99 -1.63 -1.48
CA TYR A 337 13.42 -1.27 -2.77
C TYR A 337 12.56 -0.01 -2.65
N GLU A 338 13.03 1.09 -3.25
CA GLU A 338 12.31 2.36 -3.30
C GLU A 338 11.35 2.41 -4.50
N GLN A 339 10.14 1.85 -4.31
CA GLN A 339 9.13 1.72 -5.36
C GLN A 339 8.73 3.04 -6.04
N ASP A 340 8.80 4.16 -5.31
CA ASP A 340 8.38 5.49 -5.78
C ASP A 340 9.56 6.39 -6.20
N ALA A 341 10.80 5.88 -6.16
CA ALA A 341 11.98 6.57 -6.67
C ALA A 341 12.03 6.54 -8.19
N LEU A 342 12.57 7.56 -8.86
CA LEU A 342 12.86 7.54 -10.30
C LEU A 342 14.24 6.93 -10.56
N TYR A 343 14.36 5.94 -11.44
CA TYR A 343 15.63 5.31 -11.82
C TYR A 343 16.06 5.77 -13.23
N LEU A 344 17.32 6.15 -13.41
CA LEU A 344 17.94 6.52 -14.68
C LEU A 344 19.02 5.50 -15.04
N ASN A 345 18.95 4.97 -16.25
CA ASN A 345 19.86 3.95 -16.75
C ASN A 345 20.46 4.41 -18.08
N TYR A 346 21.74 4.78 -18.08
CA TYR A 346 22.44 5.17 -19.30
C TYR A 346 22.94 3.93 -20.02
N THR A 347 22.46 3.69 -21.24
CA THR A 347 22.99 2.62 -22.10
C THR A 347 24.18 3.08 -22.93
N SER A 348 24.46 4.39 -22.94
CA SER A 348 25.59 5.01 -23.61
C SER A 348 26.94 4.63 -23.00
N GLY A 349 27.98 4.67 -23.84
CA GLY A 349 29.35 4.40 -23.43
C GLY A 349 30.37 4.74 -24.52
N SER A 350 31.60 5.06 -24.13
CA SER A 350 32.69 5.40 -25.04
C SER A 350 34.07 5.22 -24.39
N GLY A 351 35.12 5.18 -25.21
CA GLY A 351 36.49 5.33 -24.75
C GLY A 351 37.52 5.16 -25.87
N ALA A 352 38.78 4.91 -25.51
CA ALA A 352 39.94 4.94 -26.41
C ALA A 352 39.94 3.77 -27.41
N GLY A 353 39.03 3.80 -28.38
CA GLY A 353 38.84 2.75 -29.40
C GLY A 353 37.40 2.24 -29.52
N VAL A 354 36.50 2.68 -28.63
CA VAL A 354 35.06 2.38 -28.69
C VAL A 354 34.30 3.70 -28.80
N HIS A 355 33.85 3.99 -30.01
CA HIS A 355 33.03 5.17 -30.29
C HIS A 355 31.57 4.95 -29.83
N PRO A 356 30.79 6.01 -29.54
CA PRO A 356 29.40 5.87 -29.09
C PRO A 356 28.53 4.98 -29.99
N TYR A 357 28.66 5.12 -31.32
CA TYR A 357 27.94 4.26 -32.27
C TYR A 357 28.34 2.78 -32.18
N THR A 358 29.61 2.50 -31.85
CA THR A 358 30.13 1.14 -31.64
C THR A 358 29.54 0.53 -30.38
N ALA A 359 29.45 1.30 -29.29
CA ALA A 359 28.83 0.84 -28.05
C ALA A 359 27.33 0.57 -28.23
N ALA A 360 26.61 1.48 -28.89
CA ALA A 360 25.17 1.38 -29.09
C ALA A 360 24.78 0.28 -30.09
N GLY A 361 25.36 0.30 -31.29
CA GLY A 361 25.00 -0.58 -32.40
C GLY A 361 25.80 -1.88 -32.50
N GLY A 362 26.98 -1.93 -31.88
CA GLY A 362 27.89 -3.06 -31.93
C GLY A 362 28.79 -3.06 -33.17
N THR A 363 29.46 -4.20 -33.38
CA THR A 363 30.33 -4.49 -34.53
C THR A 363 30.00 -5.89 -35.07
N PRO A 364 30.56 -6.32 -36.21
CA PRO A 364 30.40 -7.70 -36.66
C PRO A 364 30.86 -8.78 -35.65
N THR A 365 31.69 -8.41 -34.66
CA THR A 365 32.22 -9.33 -33.65
C THR A 365 31.71 -9.06 -32.22
N ALA A 366 30.89 -8.03 -32.01
CA ALA A 366 30.39 -7.66 -30.68
C ALA A 366 28.97 -7.11 -30.75
N THR A 367 28.11 -7.51 -29.82
CA THR A 367 26.72 -7.05 -29.77
C THR A 367 26.67 -5.71 -29.05
N GLY A 368 25.98 -4.72 -29.62
CA GLY A 368 25.81 -3.40 -28.99
C GLY A 368 24.79 -3.40 -27.86
N VAL A 369 24.88 -2.41 -26.96
CA VAL A 369 24.02 -2.30 -25.78
C VAL A 369 22.53 -2.17 -26.16
N ASN A 370 22.20 -1.46 -27.24
CA ASN A 370 20.81 -1.34 -27.68
C ASN A 370 20.24 -2.68 -28.18
N ASN A 371 21.08 -3.52 -28.79
CA ASN A 371 20.67 -4.86 -29.23
C ASN A 371 20.42 -5.77 -28.02
N PHE A 372 21.29 -5.73 -26.99
CA PHE A 372 21.02 -6.46 -25.76
C PHE A 372 19.73 -6.01 -25.09
N LEU A 373 19.48 -4.70 -25.05
CA LEU A 373 18.27 -4.14 -24.45
C LEU A 373 17.01 -4.62 -25.18
N ILE A 374 16.96 -4.56 -26.51
CA ILE A 374 15.77 -5.03 -27.25
C ILE A 374 15.58 -6.55 -27.14
N GLN A 375 16.66 -7.34 -27.12
CA GLN A 375 16.58 -8.79 -26.89
C GLN A 375 15.98 -9.10 -25.51
N CYS A 376 16.43 -8.37 -24.49
CA CYS A 376 15.89 -8.45 -23.14
C CYS A 376 14.40 -8.06 -23.08
N LEU A 377 14.00 -7.03 -23.83
CA LEU A 377 12.60 -6.58 -23.92
C LEU A 377 11.71 -7.60 -24.66
N ARG A 378 12.20 -8.16 -25.77
CA ARG A 378 11.44 -9.12 -26.58
C ARG A 378 11.40 -10.53 -25.97
N ALA A 379 12.28 -10.82 -25.01
CA ALA A 379 12.53 -12.15 -24.45
C ALA A 379 12.98 -13.16 -25.53
N GLU A 380 13.82 -12.72 -26.47
CA GLU A 380 14.40 -13.61 -27.47
C GLU A 380 15.20 -14.73 -26.76
N LYS A 381 14.69 -15.97 -26.82
CA LYS A 381 15.21 -17.18 -26.14
C LYS A 381 14.96 -17.26 -24.62
N ASP A 382 13.88 -16.65 -24.11
CA ASP A 382 13.47 -16.70 -22.70
C ASP A 382 14.54 -16.19 -21.71
N ARG A 383 15.46 -15.33 -22.17
CA ARG A 383 16.55 -14.78 -21.37
C ARG A 383 16.83 -13.32 -21.70
N CYS A 384 17.14 -12.55 -20.67
CA CYS A 384 17.86 -11.28 -20.84
C CYS A 384 19.35 -11.64 -21.00
N PRO A 385 20.05 -11.24 -22.08
CA PRO A 385 21.43 -11.68 -22.33
C PRO A 385 22.34 -11.52 -21.10
N GLU A 386 23.17 -12.53 -20.80
CA GLU A 386 24.10 -12.49 -19.66
C GLU A 386 25.42 -13.21 -19.92
N PHE A 387 26.46 -12.76 -19.21
CA PHE A 387 27.84 -13.20 -19.45
C PHE A 387 28.47 -13.98 -18.29
N TYR A 388 27.73 -14.24 -17.19
CA TYR A 388 28.20 -15.07 -16.08
C TYR A 388 27.89 -16.56 -16.29
N ALA A 389 28.93 -17.38 -16.48
CA ALA A 389 28.81 -18.81 -16.69
C ALA A 389 28.27 -19.57 -15.46
N GLY A 390 27.41 -20.57 -15.70
CA GLY A 390 26.99 -21.54 -14.68
C GLY A 390 25.94 -21.06 -13.67
N ARG A 391 25.19 -20.00 -13.98
CA ARG A 391 24.11 -19.51 -13.12
C ARG A 391 22.75 -19.60 -13.83
N ASP A 392 21.75 -20.14 -13.14
CA ASP A 392 20.37 -20.14 -13.62
C ASP A 392 19.81 -18.71 -13.53
N ASP A 393 19.37 -18.16 -14.67
CA ASP A 393 18.80 -16.82 -14.74
C ASP A 393 17.41 -16.81 -14.10
N ARG A 394 17.31 -16.33 -12.84
CA ARG A 394 16.02 -16.08 -12.20
C ARG A 394 15.34 -14.80 -12.70
N PHE A 395 15.98 -14.05 -13.60
CA PHE A 395 15.45 -12.78 -14.12
C PHE A 395 15.04 -12.87 -15.59
N GLY A 396 15.04 -14.07 -16.19
CA GLY A 396 14.81 -14.27 -17.62
C GLY A 396 13.42 -13.89 -18.11
N GLY A 397 13.27 -12.64 -18.58
CA GLY A 397 12.29 -12.20 -19.58
C GLY A 397 10.78 -12.25 -19.21
N ARG A 398 10.15 -11.06 -19.23
CA ARG A 398 8.71 -10.67 -19.13
C ARG A 398 7.95 -10.70 -17.78
N PRO A 399 7.85 -11.77 -16.94
CA PRO A 399 7.00 -11.69 -15.74
C PRO A 399 7.46 -10.72 -14.65
N ASP A 400 8.75 -10.34 -14.62
CA ASP A 400 9.34 -9.54 -13.53
C ASP A 400 9.97 -8.19 -13.98
N LEU A 401 9.88 -7.85 -15.28
CA LEU A 401 10.40 -6.61 -15.89
C LEU A 401 9.26 -5.63 -16.23
N ASP A 402 8.49 -5.25 -15.21
CA ASP A 402 7.31 -4.37 -15.34
C ASP A 402 7.71 -2.90 -15.54
N ARG A 403 8.92 -2.52 -15.12
CA ARG A 403 9.38 -1.13 -15.09
C ARG A 403 10.84 -0.99 -15.52
N MET A 404 11.11 -0.15 -16.53
CA MET A 404 12.48 0.09 -17.02
C MET A 404 13.13 1.34 -16.41
N GLY A 405 12.33 2.25 -15.85
CA GLY A 405 12.79 3.59 -15.48
C GLY A 405 13.04 4.44 -16.72
N VAL A 406 13.93 5.42 -16.61
CA VAL A 406 14.36 6.28 -17.72
C VAL A 406 15.57 5.67 -18.40
N MET A 407 15.43 5.27 -19.67
CA MET A 407 16.51 4.67 -20.46
C MET A 407 17.18 5.74 -21.32
N MET A 408 18.39 6.19 -20.94
CA MET A 408 19.14 7.22 -21.67
C MET A 408 20.06 6.55 -22.71
N MET A 409 19.70 6.67 -24.00
CA MET A 409 20.31 5.88 -25.08
C MET A 409 21.10 6.74 -26.08
N ASP A 410 22.12 6.13 -26.69
CA ASP A 410 22.76 6.63 -27.92
C ASP A 410 22.14 5.96 -29.14
N PHE A 411 21.85 6.74 -30.19
CA PHE A 411 21.28 6.27 -31.47
C PHE A 411 20.12 5.25 -31.33
N PRO A 412 19.06 5.54 -30.55
CA PRO A 412 17.99 4.57 -30.34
C PRO A 412 17.23 4.28 -31.63
N GLY A 413 17.00 2.99 -31.93
CA GLY A 413 16.14 2.58 -33.05
C GLY A 413 14.66 2.67 -32.73
N GLY A 414 13.82 2.83 -33.75
CA GLY A 414 12.39 3.07 -33.59
C GLY A 414 11.64 1.94 -32.86
N LYS A 415 11.97 0.67 -33.14
CA LYS A 415 11.32 -0.47 -32.48
C LYS A 415 11.76 -0.65 -31.04
N LEU A 416 13.00 -0.31 -30.70
CA LEU A 416 13.44 -0.28 -29.30
C LEU A 416 12.62 0.74 -28.49
N ILE A 417 12.34 1.91 -29.07
CA ILE A 417 11.48 2.93 -28.43
C ILE A 417 10.05 2.38 -28.26
N ASP A 418 9.48 1.73 -29.28
CA ASP A 418 8.16 1.08 -29.21
C ASP A 418 8.07 0.09 -28.04
N GLU A 419 9.08 -0.76 -27.86
CA GLU A 419 9.13 -1.78 -26.81
C GLU A 419 9.25 -1.18 -25.40
N ILE A 420 9.98 -0.08 -25.23
CA ILE A 420 10.06 0.65 -23.94
C ILE A 420 8.70 1.27 -23.61
N ILE A 421 8.06 1.94 -24.57
CA ILE A 421 6.76 2.58 -24.38
C ILE A 421 5.67 1.55 -24.08
N ALA A 422 5.72 0.38 -24.71
CA ALA A 422 4.78 -0.71 -24.48
C ALA A 422 4.73 -1.18 -23.02
N ARG A 423 5.77 -0.94 -22.20
CA ARG A 423 5.75 -1.25 -20.76
C ARG A 423 4.83 -0.36 -19.93
N ASN A 424 4.32 0.72 -20.52
CA ASN A 424 3.36 1.58 -19.88
C ASN A 424 1.91 1.17 -20.19
N SER A 425 1.67 0.08 -20.94
CA SER A 425 0.32 -0.35 -21.28
C SER A 425 -0.46 -0.81 -20.04
N VAL A 426 -1.55 -0.09 -19.81
CA VAL A 426 -2.53 -0.15 -18.71
C VAL A 426 -3.00 -1.58 -18.36
N THR A 427 -2.25 -2.32 -17.55
CA THR A 427 -2.79 -3.51 -16.84
C THR A 427 -2.60 -3.46 -15.32
N HIS A 428 -1.78 -2.56 -14.78
CA HIS A 428 -1.49 -2.53 -13.34
C HIS A 428 -1.85 -1.21 -12.60
N THR A 429 -2.36 -0.18 -13.30
CA THR A 429 -2.36 1.20 -12.75
C THR A 429 -3.74 1.86 -12.53
N ALA A 430 -4.85 1.26 -12.97
CA ALA A 430 -6.18 1.90 -12.88
C ALA A 430 -6.96 1.60 -11.58
N ILE A 431 -6.60 0.56 -10.83
CA ILE A 431 -7.25 0.21 -9.56
C ILE A 431 -6.26 0.51 -8.45
N ARG A 432 -6.40 1.66 -7.79
CA ARG A 432 -5.51 2.07 -6.71
C ARG A 432 -6.24 2.14 -5.39
N ASP A 433 -7.39 2.80 -5.35
CA ASP A 433 -8.16 2.98 -4.13
C ASP A 433 -9.18 1.87 -3.96
N VAL A 434 -8.97 0.99 -2.98
CA VAL A 434 -9.80 -0.19 -2.72
C VAL A 434 -10.51 -0.04 -1.39
N MET A 435 -11.84 -0.10 -1.39
CA MET A 435 -12.61 -0.09 -0.16
C MET A 435 -13.19 -1.48 0.11
N VAL A 436 -12.79 -2.06 1.24
CA VAL A 436 -13.46 -3.25 1.79
C VAL A 436 -14.71 -2.80 2.52
N VAL A 437 -15.86 -3.32 2.13
CA VAL A 437 -17.16 -3.08 2.75
C VAL A 437 -17.64 -4.39 3.34
N GLY A 438 -17.87 -4.46 4.65
CA GLY A 438 -18.38 -5.72 5.19
C GLY A 438 -18.92 -5.72 6.60
N ASP A 439 -19.09 -6.92 7.16
CA ASP A 439 -19.62 -7.11 8.51
C ASP A 439 -18.56 -7.63 9.50
N SER A 440 -18.96 -8.44 10.49
CA SER A 440 -18.06 -9.05 11.47
C SER A 440 -17.01 -9.96 10.83
N ILE A 441 -17.32 -10.65 9.73
CA ILE A 441 -16.37 -11.51 8.99
C ILE A 441 -15.20 -10.68 8.46
N SER A 442 -15.47 -9.45 8.02
CA SER A 442 -14.45 -8.52 7.54
C SER A 442 -13.82 -7.67 8.63
N HIS A 443 -14.57 -7.26 9.65
CA HIS A 443 -14.07 -6.37 10.70
C HIS A 443 -13.07 -7.08 11.62
N GLY A 444 -13.35 -8.32 12.04
CA GLY A 444 -12.51 -9.09 12.97
C GLY A 444 -12.44 -8.47 14.37
N TYR A 445 -11.72 -9.15 15.26
CA TYR A 445 -11.47 -8.73 16.63
C TYR A 445 -10.02 -8.29 16.85
N GLU A 446 -9.80 -7.60 17.96
CA GLU A 446 -8.46 -7.28 18.44
C GLU A 446 -7.55 -8.51 18.40
N GLY A 447 -6.33 -8.30 17.91
CA GLY A 447 -5.28 -9.28 17.68
C GLY A 447 -5.46 -10.16 16.44
N ASP A 448 -6.54 -10.02 15.65
CA ASP A 448 -6.71 -10.81 14.43
C ASP A 448 -5.77 -10.26 13.35
N HIS A 449 -5.36 -11.08 12.40
CA HIS A 449 -4.76 -10.55 11.17
C HIS A 449 -5.86 -10.00 10.27
N THR A 450 -6.99 -10.70 10.19
CA THR A 450 -8.09 -10.52 9.24
C THR A 450 -7.71 -10.87 7.79
N TRP A 451 -8.68 -11.23 6.97
CA TRP A 451 -8.46 -11.45 5.54
C TRP A 451 -7.99 -10.19 4.81
N ARG A 452 -8.30 -9.01 5.35
CA ARG A 452 -7.86 -7.71 4.81
C ARG A 452 -6.34 -7.59 4.86
N TYR A 453 -5.71 -8.01 5.95
CA TYR A 453 -4.25 -8.08 6.03
C TYR A 453 -3.68 -9.09 5.04
N ARG A 454 -4.27 -10.28 4.92
CA ARG A 454 -3.80 -11.32 3.97
C ARG A 454 -3.84 -10.81 2.54
N LEU A 455 -4.92 -10.11 2.16
CA LEU A 455 -5.05 -9.52 0.84
C LEU A 455 -4.08 -8.35 0.63
N TRP A 456 -3.88 -7.49 1.64
CA TRP A 456 -2.91 -6.40 1.60
C TRP A 456 -1.47 -6.92 1.44
N ASP A 457 -1.10 -7.97 2.18
CA ASP A 457 0.23 -8.55 2.11
C ASP A 457 0.47 -9.25 0.76
N TRP A 458 -0.56 -9.92 0.21
CA TRP A 458 -0.52 -10.39 -1.16
C TRP A 458 -0.33 -9.24 -2.15
N ALA A 459 -1.10 -8.16 -2.04
CA ALA A 459 -0.99 -7.00 -2.93
C ALA A 459 0.42 -6.40 -2.92
N ARG A 460 1.01 -6.27 -1.73
CA ARG A 460 2.40 -5.88 -1.54
C ARG A 460 3.36 -6.86 -2.21
N SER A 461 3.18 -8.17 -2.01
CA SER A 461 4.02 -9.21 -2.64
C SER A 461 3.94 -9.21 -4.16
N LYS A 462 2.81 -8.75 -4.72
CA LYS A 462 2.56 -8.62 -6.16
C LYS A 462 2.86 -7.23 -6.71
N LYS A 463 3.44 -6.33 -5.90
CA LYS A 463 3.77 -4.95 -6.29
C LYS A 463 2.57 -4.18 -6.85
N TRP A 464 1.35 -4.55 -6.44
CA TRP A 464 0.16 -3.79 -6.78
C TRP A 464 0.17 -2.51 -5.94
N PRO A 465 0.21 -1.30 -6.55
CA PRO A 465 0.25 -0.02 -5.81
C PRO A 465 -1.13 0.33 -5.22
N VAL A 466 -1.68 -0.59 -4.44
CA VAL A 466 -2.98 -0.46 -3.80
C VAL A 466 -2.89 0.44 -2.59
N THR A 467 -3.93 1.23 -2.39
CA THR A 467 -4.24 1.79 -1.09
C THR A 467 -5.63 1.36 -0.68
N PHE A 468 -5.71 0.78 0.50
CA PHE A 468 -6.99 0.53 1.12
C PHE A 468 -7.54 1.83 1.68
N VAL A 469 -8.82 2.10 1.43
CA VAL A 469 -9.50 3.33 1.80
C VAL A 469 -10.79 3.01 2.56
N GLY A 470 -11.23 3.96 3.37
CA GLY A 470 -12.45 3.84 4.17
C GLY A 470 -12.39 4.70 5.43
N PRO A 471 -13.53 4.89 6.11
CA PRO A 471 -13.62 5.76 7.28
C PRO A 471 -13.02 5.14 8.54
N TYR A 472 -12.86 3.82 8.58
CA TYR A 472 -12.39 3.09 9.77
C TYR A 472 -11.01 2.47 9.55
N ARG A 473 -10.28 2.30 10.64
CA ARG A 473 -9.04 1.51 10.72
C ARG A 473 -9.25 0.46 11.82
N GLY A 474 -8.32 -0.47 12.02
CA GLY A 474 -8.38 -1.43 13.14
C GLY A 474 -9.47 -2.51 13.05
N THR A 475 -9.75 -3.10 14.22
CA THR A 475 -10.69 -4.21 14.48
C THR A 475 -11.59 -3.90 15.69
N VAL A 476 -12.45 -4.85 16.11
CA VAL A 476 -13.26 -4.67 17.32
C VAL A 476 -12.39 -4.67 18.58
N GLN A 477 -12.31 -3.51 19.23
CA GLN A 477 -11.60 -3.35 20.51
C GLN A 477 -12.29 -4.08 21.66
N GLN A 478 -11.50 -4.63 22.58
CA GLN A 478 -12.03 -5.27 23.78
C GLN A 478 -12.68 -4.25 24.73
N ALA A 479 -13.83 -4.58 25.30
CA ALA A 479 -14.53 -3.71 26.24
C ALA A 479 -13.69 -3.45 27.52
N ASP A 480 -13.78 -2.23 28.06
CA ASP A 480 -13.24 -1.93 29.39
C ASP A 480 -14.10 -2.53 30.50
N ALA A 481 -13.48 -2.82 31.65
CA ALA A 481 -14.22 -3.09 32.87
C ALA A 481 -14.98 -1.82 33.28
N GLN A 482 -16.31 -1.88 33.17
CA GLN A 482 -17.20 -0.79 33.57
C GLN A 482 -18.20 -1.30 34.61
N PRO A 483 -18.47 -0.55 35.69
CA PRO A 483 -19.54 -0.89 36.62
C PRO A 483 -20.91 -1.02 35.91
N PRO A 484 -21.79 -1.90 36.39
CA PRO A 484 -23.12 -2.08 35.82
C PRO A 484 -23.89 -0.75 35.86
N ARG A 485 -24.60 -0.44 34.76
CA ARG A 485 -25.41 0.78 34.64
C ARG A 485 -26.90 0.44 34.71
N PRO A 486 -27.72 1.27 35.37
CA PRO A 486 -29.15 1.01 35.46
C PRO A 486 -29.81 1.14 34.08
N PRO A 487 -30.82 0.32 33.76
CA PRO A 487 -31.48 0.34 32.45
C PRO A 487 -32.07 1.72 32.13
N VAL A 488 -32.10 2.09 30.85
CA VAL A 488 -32.67 3.37 30.39
C VAL A 488 -34.20 3.29 30.38
N PRO A 489 -34.97 4.33 30.77
CA PRO A 489 -36.42 4.29 30.70
C PRO A 489 -36.91 4.27 29.25
N GLY A 490 -37.88 3.40 28.95
CA GLY A 490 -38.60 3.42 27.68
C GLY A 490 -37.90 2.77 26.48
N GLU A 491 -36.65 2.32 26.60
CA GLU A 491 -36.01 1.48 25.58
C GLU A 491 -35.99 0.04 26.07
N SER A 492 -36.98 -0.73 25.67
CA SER A 492 -36.81 -2.17 25.62
C SER A 492 -35.82 -2.51 24.50
N GLY A 493 -34.57 -2.77 24.86
CA GLY A 493 -33.67 -3.59 24.05
C GLY A 493 -34.15 -5.04 24.07
N GLY A 494 -35.28 -5.31 23.44
CA GLY A 494 -35.70 -6.64 23.00
C GLY A 494 -35.29 -6.88 21.54
N GLY A 495 -34.23 -6.21 21.09
CA GLY A 495 -33.53 -6.54 19.86
C GLY A 495 -32.17 -7.10 20.24
N GLU A 496 -31.70 -8.09 19.48
CA GLU A 496 -30.28 -8.41 19.36
C GLU A 496 -29.42 -7.15 19.35
N PRO A 497 -28.17 -7.21 19.86
CA PRO A 497 -27.32 -6.05 20.13
C PRO A 497 -27.53 -4.96 19.10
N THR A 498 -28.29 -3.94 19.51
CA THR A 498 -28.36 -2.70 18.74
C THR A 498 -26.93 -2.22 18.61
N GLU A 499 -26.53 -1.84 17.40
CA GLU A 499 -25.25 -1.15 17.18
C GLU A 499 -24.99 -0.16 18.32
N PRO A 500 -23.74 -0.03 18.81
CA PRO A 500 -23.44 0.95 19.83
C PRO A 500 -24.08 2.27 19.42
N LEU A 501 -24.94 2.79 20.30
CA LEU A 501 -25.58 4.10 20.16
C LEU A 501 -24.50 5.14 19.80
N PRO A 502 -24.84 6.22 19.07
CA PRO A 502 -23.87 7.19 18.54
C PRO A 502 -22.86 7.65 19.61
N GLY A 503 -21.63 7.15 19.48
CA GLY A 503 -20.57 7.28 20.48
C GLY A 503 -19.40 6.36 20.15
N ASP A 504 -18.77 6.62 19.00
CA ASP A 504 -17.61 5.95 18.38
C ASP A 504 -17.73 4.41 18.20
N PRO A 505 -17.92 3.89 16.97
CA PRO A 505 -17.89 2.45 16.74
C PRO A 505 -16.56 1.86 17.24
N ARG A 506 -16.58 0.66 17.83
CA ARG A 506 -15.38 -0.02 18.31
C ARG A 506 -14.50 -0.45 17.14
N VAL A 507 -13.69 0.47 16.64
CA VAL A 507 -12.80 0.28 15.47
C VAL A 507 -11.33 0.43 15.86
N GLN A 508 -11.00 0.74 17.10
CA GLN A 508 -9.61 0.99 17.50
C GLN A 508 -8.90 -0.27 18.00
N GLY A 509 -9.46 -1.46 17.76
CA GLY A 509 -8.81 -2.72 18.10
C GLY A 509 -7.53 -2.89 17.28
N GLU A 510 -6.46 -3.32 17.94
CA GLU A 510 -5.20 -3.60 17.28
C GLU A 510 -5.25 -4.90 16.48
N TYR A 511 -4.43 -5.04 15.45
CA TYR A 511 -4.25 -6.30 14.73
C TYR A 511 -3.24 -7.19 15.46
N ALA A 512 -3.07 -8.43 14.98
CA ALA A 512 -2.01 -9.32 15.45
C ALA A 512 -0.64 -8.62 15.45
N GLY A 513 0.18 -8.84 16.48
CA GLY A 513 1.42 -8.08 16.70
C GLY A 513 2.52 -8.29 15.63
N ASP A 514 2.37 -9.29 14.77
CA ASP A 514 3.27 -9.61 13.66
C ASP A 514 2.79 -9.08 12.30
N VAL A 515 1.73 -8.24 12.25
CA VAL A 515 1.38 -7.54 11.01
C VAL A 515 2.46 -6.54 10.60
N HIS A 516 2.66 -6.40 9.29
CA HIS A 516 3.60 -5.44 8.74
C HIS A 516 3.25 -3.98 9.12
N ALA A 517 4.25 -3.17 9.50
CA ALA A 517 4.04 -1.79 9.96
C ALA A 517 3.29 -0.89 8.96
N GLY A 518 3.55 -1.05 7.66
CA GLY A 518 2.83 -0.33 6.59
C GLY A 518 1.31 -0.60 6.55
N PHE A 519 0.87 -1.79 6.98
CA PHE A 519 -0.56 -2.10 7.10
C PHE A 519 -1.18 -1.30 8.26
N SER A 520 -0.50 -1.30 9.42
CA SER A 520 -0.94 -0.55 10.61
C SER A 520 -0.94 0.97 10.38
N ALA A 521 0.07 1.50 9.69
CA ALA A 521 0.24 2.94 9.44
C ALA A 521 -0.72 3.51 8.39
N GLY A 522 -1.29 2.67 7.51
CA GLY A 522 -2.07 3.16 6.37
C GLY A 522 -2.92 2.11 5.67
N GLY A 523 -2.43 0.88 5.54
CA GLY A 523 -3.06 -0.19 4.74
C GLY A 523 -4.32 -0.84 5.34
N SER A 524 -4.72 -0.50 6.56
CA SER A 524 -5.86 -1.12 7.27
C SER A 524 -7.21 -0.40 7.11
N ALA A 525 -7.27 0.65 6.28
CA ALA A 525 -8.50 1.44 6.13
C ALA A 525 -9.61 0.63 5.44
N HIS A 526 -10.84 0.77 5.91
CA HIS A 526 -11.97 -0.04 5.46
C HIS A 526 -13.32 0.55 5.87
N TYR A 527 -14.40 -0.09 5.42
CA TYR A 527 -15.79 0.20 5.77
C TYR A 527 -16.54 -1.07 6.21
N ALA A 528 -15.99 -1.79 7.20
CA ALA A 528 -16.66 -2.94 7.83
C ALA A 528 -16.96 -2.67 9.30
N LEU A 529 -18.08 -3.21 9.80
CA LEU A 529 -18.47 -3.11 11.21
C LEU A 529 -19.15 -4.40 11.67
N TRP A 530 -18.91 -4.76 12.93
CA TRP A 530 -19.50 -5.97 13.52
C TRP A 530 -21.03 -5.86 13.59
N GLY A 531 -21.75 -6.90 13.18
CA GLY A 531 -23.22 -6.95 13.19
C GLY A 531 -23.91 -6.14 12.08
N ARG A 532 -23.13 -5.56 11.16
CA ARG A 532 -23.65 -4.74 10.08
C ARG A 532 -24.47 -5.57 9.09
N SER A 533 -25.65 -5.06 8.73
CA SER A 533 -26.48 -5.63 7.65
C SER A 533 -26.32 -4.85 6.35
N LEU A 534 -26.58 -5.53 5.23
CA LEU A 534 -26.68 -4.91 3.91
C LEU A 534 -27.76 -3.82 3.92
N THR A 535 -28.93 -4.12 4.49
CA THR A 535 -30.06 -3.18 4.57
C THR A 535 -29.69 -1.86 5.25
N ARG A 536 -28.87 -1.90 6.31
CA ARG A 536 -28.36 -0.69 6.99
C ARG A 536 -27.24 0.02 6.22
N THR A 537 -26.55 -0.68 5.34
CA THR A 537 -25.41 -0.13 4.57
C THR A 537 -25.84 0.60 3.30
N VAL A 538 -26.95 0.19 2.67
CA VAL A 538 -27.48 0.85 1.46
C VAL A 538 -27.59 2.37 1.59
N PRO A 539 -28.19 2.94 2.66
CA PRO A 539 -28.30 4.40 2.78
C PRO A 539 -26.96 5.11 3.05
N THR A 540 -25.92 4.40 3.49
CA THR A 540 -24.67 5.01 3.98
C THR A 540 -23.48 4.87 3.02
N ILE A 541 -23.50 3.94 2.06
CA ILE A 541 -22.39 3.78 1.10
C ILE A 541 -22.14 5.04 0.27
N LYS A 542 -23.21 5.70 -0.18
CA LYS A 542 -23.14 6.94 -0.96
C LYS A 542 -22.45 8.07 -0.18
N PRO A 543 -22.90 8.46 1.03
CA PRO A 543 -22.23 9.51 1.78
C PRO A 543 -20.79 9.14 2.16
N VAL A 544 -20.47 7.88 2.46
CA VAL A 544 -19.08 7.47 2.72
C VAL A 544 -18.19 7.60 1.50
N MET A 545 -18.63 7.15 0.32
CA MET A 545 -17.86 7.34 -0.91
C MET A 545 -17.72 8.82 -1.28
N GLN A 546 -18.72 9.66 -0.99
CA GLN A 546 -18.63 11.11 -1.18
C GLN A 546 -17.59 11.73 -0.24
N GLU A 547 -17.51 11.28 1.01
CA GLU A 547 -16.47 11.70 1.95
C GLU A 547 -15.06 11.29 1.46
N MET A 548 -14.92 10.05 0.98
CA MET A 548 -13.65 9.58 0.42
C MET A 548 -13.25 10.38 -0.84
N LYS A 549 -14.22 10.70 -1.70
CA LYS A 549 -14.03 11.58 -2.87
C LYS A 549 -13.58 12.98 -2.46
N ALA A 550 -14.18 13.56 -1.43
CA ALA A 550 -13.77 14.87 -0.90
C ALA A 550 -12.33 14.87 -0.34
N LYS A 551 -11.84 13.70 0.11
CA LYS A 551 -10.44 13.49 0.55
C LYS A 551 -9.48 13.16 -0.61
N GLY A 552 -9.95 13.18 -1.86
CA GLY A 552 -9.15 12.83 -3.04
C GLY A 552 -8.85 11.34 -3.16
N ARG A 553 -9.63 10.46 -2.49
CA ARG A 553 -9.44 9.01 -2.40
C ARG A 553 -10.69 8.24 -2.82
N THR A 554 -11.28 8.59 -3.97
CA THR A 554 -12.52 7.93 -4.42
C THR A 554 -12.25 6.45 -4.70
N PRO A 555 -12.96 5.49 -4.09
CA PRO A 555 -12.71 4.08 -4.36
C PRO A 555 -12.91 3.73 -5.84
N ASP A 556 -11.90 3.11 -6.45
CA ASP A 556 -11.91 2.53 -7.81
C ASP A 556 -12.50 1.11 -7.81
N LEU A 557 -12.41 0.43 -6.65
CA LEU A 557 -12.86 -0.93 -6.45
C LEU A 557 -13.49 -1.10 -5.06
N LEU A 558 -14.64 -1.78 -5.03
CA LEU A 558 -15.29 -2.23 -3.80
C LEU A 558 -15.18 -3.75 -3.65
N LEU A 559 -14.73 -4.21 -2.49
CA LEU A 559 -14.79 -5.62 -2.09
C LEU A 559 -15.91 -5.74 -1.04
N VAL A 560 -17.03 -6.36 -1.41
CA VAL A 560 -18.26 -6.31 -0.62
C VAL A 560 -18.58 -7.67 -0.02
N GLU A 561 -18.56 -7.75 1.31
CA GLU A 561 -18.89 -8.94 2.09
C GLU A 561 -20.04 -8.59 3.03
N LEU A 562 -21.29 -8.73 2.56
CA LEU A 562 -22.48 -8.35 3.32
C LEU A 562 -23.66 -9.28 3.00
N GLY A 563 -24.56 -9.42 3.97
CA GLY A 563 -25.85 -10.08 3.80
C GLY A 563 -26.10 -11.23 4.78
N PHE A 564 -25.06 -11.73 5.46
CA PHE A 564 -25.26 -12.78 6.47
C PHE A 564 -26.20 -12.32 7.58
N ASN A 565 -25.98 -11.11 8.14
CA ASN A 565 -26.83 -10.59 9.22
C ASN A 565 -28.30 -10.42 8.79
N ASP A 566 -28.56 -10.04 7.54
CA ASP A 566 -29.91 -9.94 6.96
C ASP A 566 -30.63 -11.29 6.94
N ILE A 567 -29.95 -12.34 6.50
CA ILE A 567 -30.51 -13.69 6.33
C ILE A 567 -30.57 -14.45 7.66
N GLY A 568 -29.53 -14.29 8.47
CA GLY A 568 -29.30 -14.95 9.75
C GLY A 568 -30.26 -14.47 10.82
N TRP A 569 -30.37 -13.16 10.99
CA TRP A 569 -31.05 -12.56 12.14
C TRP A 569 -32.39 -11.92 11.80
N TYR A 570 -32.55 -11.42 10.56
CA TYR A 570 -33.80 -10.79 10.11
C TYR A 570 -34.63 -11.68 9.17
N GLY A 571 -34.17 -12.89 8.88
CA GLY A 571 -34.91 -13.87 8.10
C GLY A 571 -35.07 -13.53 6.62
N ALA A 572 -34.25 -12.61 6.08
CA ALA A 572 -34.27 -12.25 4.67
C ALA A 572 -34.00 -13.49 3.78
N GLY A 573 -34.61 -13.51 2.59
CA GLY A 573 -34.46 -14.59 1.62
C GLY A 573 -33.78 -14.12 0.34
N ALA A 574 -34.12 -14.78 -0.77
CA ALA A 574 -33.57 -14.47 -2.08
C ALA A 574 -33.87 -13.04 -2.57
N ASP A 575 -34.91 -12.39 -2.04
CA ASP A 575 -35.31 -11.02 -2.36
C ASP A 575 -34.28 -9.96 -1.93
N LEU A 576 -33.39 -10.30 -0.99
CA LEU A 576 -32.28 -9.45 -0.55
C LEU A 576 -31.35 -9.04 -1.71
N VAL A 577 -31.32 -9.81 -2.80
CA VAL A 577 -30.61 -9.47 -4.05
C VAL A 577 -31.04 -8.10 -4.59
N GLY A 578 -32.31 -7.73 -4.46
CA GLY A 578 -32.80 -6.39 -4.83
C GLY A 578 -32.19 -5.27 -3.98
N THR A 579 -31.91 -5.55 -2.71
CA THR A 579 -31.21 -4.63 -1.79
C THR A 579 -29.74 -4.52 -2.16
N MET A 580 -29.08 -5.62 -2.55
CA MET A 580 -27.70 -5.60 -3.06
C MET A 580 -27.59 -4.78 -4.34
N LYS A 581 -28.57 -4.87 -5.25
CA LYS A 581 -28.62 -4.01 -6.43
C LYS A 581 -28.68 -2.52 -6.08
N LYS A 582 -29.49 -2.14 -5.07
CA LYS A 582 -29.53 -0.74 -4.59
C LYS A 582 -28.19 -0.29 -4.02
N PHE A 583 -27.45 -1.16 -3.33
CA PHE A 583 -26.09 -0.86 -2.89
C PHE A 583 -25.18 -0.52 -4.08
N VAL A 584 -25.18 -1.38 -5.12
CA VAL A 584 -24.41 -1.18 -6.35
C VAL A 584 -24.77 0.15 -7.03
N ASP A 585 -26.07 0.45 -7.15
CA ASP A 585 -26.54 1.69 -7.77
C ASP A 585 -26.13 2.94 -6.97
N ASN A 586 -26.16 2.86 -5.64
CA ASN A 586 -25.72 3.96 -4.78
C ASN A 586 -24.21 4.22 -4.86
N ALA A 587 -23.39 3.18 -5.01
CA ALA A 587 -21.95 3.32 -5.24
C ALA A 587 -21.66 4.00 -6.59
N ARG A 588 -22.33 3.53 -7.65
CA ARG A 588 -22.21 4.09 -9.01
C ARG A 588 -22.67 5.53 -9.13
N ALA A 589 -23.63 5.94 -8.30
CA ALA A 589 -24.06 7.33 -8.22
C ALA A 589 -22.94 8.30 -7.76
N VAL A 590 -21.85 7.80 -7.16
CA VAL A 590 -20.68 8.60 -6.75
C VAL A 590 -19.52 8.44 -7.72
N ASN A 591 -19.23 7.19 -8.11
CA ASN A 591 -18.23 6.84 -9.10
C ASN A 591 -18.84 5.88 -10.14
N PRO A 592 -19.24 6.39 -11.33
CA PRO A 592 -19.82 5.57 -12.39
C PRO A 592 -18.91 4.43 -12.89
N ASP A 593 -17.60 4.54 -12.67
CA ASP A 593 -16.56 3.60 -13.13
C ASP A 593 -16.07 2.67 -12.02
N VAL A 594 -16.73 2.67 -10.85
CA VAL A 594 -16.34 1.82 -9.72
C VAL A 594 -16.49 0.34 -10.08
N ARG A 595 -15.42 -0.43 -9.89
CA ARG A 595 -15.45 -1.90 -10.05
C ARG A 595 -15.95 -2.52 -8.75
N ILE A 596 -16.67 -3.63 -8.84
CA ILE A 596 -17.29 -4.22 -7.65
C ILE A 596 -17.07 -5.73 -7.65
N VAL A 597 -16.53 -6.28 -6.57
CA VAL A 597 -16.54 -7.71 -6.31
C VAL A 597 -17.48 -7.97 -5.15
N LEU A 598 -18.58 -8.67 -5.41
CA LEU A 598 -19.54 -9.07 -4.39
C LEU A 598 -19.21 -10.49 -3.90
N ALA A 599 -19.09 -10.66 -2.60
CA ALA A 599 -19.07 -11.98 -2.01
C ALA A 599 -20.49 -12.55 -1.90
N ASN A 600 -20.62 -13.84 -2.17
CA ASN A 600 -21.78 -14.59 -1.70
C ASN A 600 -21.67 -14.85 -0.18
N VAL A 601 -22.78 -15.21 0.46
CA VAL A 601 -22.84 -15.38 1.92
C VAL A 601 -22.37 -16.80 2.29
N PRO A 602 -21.41 -16.97 3.21
CA PRO A 602 -20.95 -18.30 3.58
C PRO A 602 -21.99 -19.05 4.42
N GLN A 603 -22.03 -20.37 4.24
CA GLN A 603 -22.67 -21.26 5.21
C GLN A 603 -21.92 -21.22 6.55
N ARG A 604 -22.63 -21.59 7.61
CA ARG A 604 -22.08 -21.78 8.95
C ARG A 604 -22.43 -23.15 9.50
N THR A 605 -21.80 -23.57 10.59
CA THR A 605 -22.21 -24.76 11.36
C THR A 605 -23.64 -24.65 11.89
N THR A 606 -24.22 -25.80 12.27
CA THR A 606 -25.61 -25.91 12.70
C THR A 606 -25.95 -25.02 13.90
N LEU A 607 -27.10 -24.34 13.82
CA LEU A 607 -27.73 -23.66 14.96
C LEU A 607 -28.80 -24.54 15.64
N GLY A 608 -28.90 -25.81 15.23
CA GLY A 608 -29.99 -26.71 15.62
C GLY A 608 -31.36 -26.08 15.35
N ASP A 609 -32.31 -26.31 16.26
CA ASP A 609 -33.67 -25.79 16.13
C ASP A 609 -33.78 -24.27 16.33
N ALA A 610 -32.69 -23.56 16.63
CA ALA A 610 -32.73 -22.11 16.79
C ALA A 610 -33.00 -21.39 15.45
N ASN A 611 -32.53 -21.95 14.33
CA ASN A 611 -32.78 -21.36 13.01
C ASN A 611 -32.74 -22.41 11.88
N PRO A 612 -33.71 -23.34 11.84
CA PRO A 612 -33.66 -24.51 10.94
C PRO A 612 -33.73 -24.16 9.45
N GLY A 613 -34.28 -22.99 9.09
CA GLY A 613 -34.39 -22.53 7.71
C GLY A 613 -33.16 -21.77 7.18
N LEU A 614 -32.18 -21.46 8.03
CA LEU A 614 -31.03 -20.64 7.66
C LEU A 614 -30.22 -21.22 6.48
N PRO A 615 -29.85 -22.51 6.47
CA PRO A 615 -29.02 -23.05 5.38
C PRO A 615 -29.69 -22.91 4.02
N GLN A 616 -31.00 -23.14 3.95
CA GLN A 616 -31.76 -23.01 2.71
C GLN A 616 -31.84 -21.55 2.26
N ARG A 617 -32.10 -20.60 3.16
CA ARG A 617 -32.14 -19.17 2.79
C ARG A 617 -30.79 -18.65 2.28
N ILE A 618 -29.67 -19.09 2.86
CA ILE A 618 -28.33 -18.77 2.36
C ILE A 618 -28.16 -19.32 0.95
N SER A 619 -28.51 -20.59 0.71
CA SER A 619 -28.45 -21.21 -0.61
C SER A 619 -29.33 -20.48 -1.64
N ASP A 620 -30.55 -20.11 -1.27
CA ASP A 620 -31.49 -19.40 -2.15
C ASP A 620 -30.98 -18.00 -2.51
N TYR A 621 -30.46 -17.25 -1.53
CA TYR A 621 -29.86 -15.95 -1.77
C TYR A 621 -28.62 -16.04 -2.65
N ASN A 622 -27.69 -16.96 -2.37
CA ASN A 622 -26.47 -17.13 -3.16
C ASN A 622 -26.79 -17.50 -4.61
N ALA A 623 -27.77 -18.38 -4.83
CA ALA A 623 -28.24 -18.73 -6.17
C ALA A 623 -28.88 -17.54 -6.89
N ALA A 624 -29.70 -16.74 -6.19
CA ALA A 624 -30.32 -15.55 -6.76
C ALA A 624 -29.29 -14.46 -7.08
N LEU A 625 -28.28 -14.26 -6.23
CA LEU A 625 -27.19 -13.30 -6.46
C LEU A 625 -26.36 -13.71 -7.66
N ALA A 626 -25.97 -14.99 -7.76
CA ALA A 626 -25.23 -15.55 -8.88
C ALA A 626 -25.94 -15.35 -10.22
N LYS A 627 -27.27 -15.47 -10.23
CA LYS A 627 -28.10 -15.24 -11.41
C LYS A 627 -28.20 -13.76 -11.79
N ALA A 628 -28.27 -12.86 -10.80
CA ALA A 628 -28.58 -11.44 -11.04
C ALA A 628 -27.34 -10.59 -11.31
N ALA A 629 -26.23 -10.82 -10.61
CA ALA A 629 -25.05 -9.96 -10.64
C ALA A 629 -24.44 -9.73 -12.04
N PRO A 630 -24.34 -10.75 -12.93
CA PRO A 630 -23.82 -10.54 -14.29
C PRO A 630 -24.64 -9.52 -15.10
N GLY A 631 -25.95 -9.43 -14.85
CA GLY A 631 -26.83 -8.45 -15.51
C GLY A 631 -26.66 -7.02 -15.00
N TRP A 632 -25.81 -6.80 -13.98
CA TRP A 632 -25.51 -5.47 -13.44
C TRP A 632 -24.20 -4.91 -13.98
N SER A 633 -23.34 -5.74 -14.57
CA SER A 633 -22.03 -5.35 -15.11
C SER A 633 -22.16 -4.41 -16.31
N THR A 634 -21.21 -3.47 -16.40
CA THR A 634 -20.99 -2.62 -17.58
C THR A 634 -19.50 -2.63 -17.92
N SER A 635 -19.11 -2.17 -19.11
CA SER A 635 -17.69 -2.09 -19.48
C SER A 635 -16.88 -1.14 -18.57
N ALA A 636 -17.50 -0.07 -18.08
CA ALA A 636 -16.87 0.91 -17.19
C ALA A 636 -16.88 0.48 -15.71
N SER A 637 -17.94 -0.22 -15.29
CA SER A 637 -18.15 -0.69 -13.92
C SER A 637 -18.55 -2.18 -13.94
N PRO A 638 -17.58 -3.10 -14.07
CA PRO A 638 -17.82 -4.53 -13.94
C PRO A 638 -18.23 -4.92 -12.51
N VAL A 639 -19.10 -5.92 -12.39
CA VAL A 639 -19.54 -6.55 -11.15
C VAL A 639 -19.22 -8.04 -11.21
N GLU A 640 -18.30 -8.47 -10.35
CA GLU A 640 -17.83 -9.85 -10.27
C GLU A 640 -18.24 -10.52 -8.96
N LEU A 641 -18.19 -11.85 -8.92
CA LEU A 641 -18.56 -12.63 -7.74
C LEU A 641 -17.37 -13.38 -7.15
N ALA A 642 -17.17 -13.19 -5.84
CA ALA A 642 -16.28 -14.02 -5.03
C ALA A 642 -17.10 -15.09 -4.28
N ASP A 643 -16.72 -16.36 -4.43
CA ASP A 643 -17.42 -17.49 -3.79
C ASP A 643 -16.85 -17.74 -2.38
N LEU A 644 -17.23 -16.87 -1.43
CA LEU A 644 -16.87 -17.00 -0.01
C LEU A 644 -17.48 -18.25 0.62
N ASN A 645 -18.67 -18.67 0.20
CA ASN A 645 -19.30 -19.89 0.67
C ASN A 645 -18.42 -21.12 0.41
N LYS A 646 -17.92 -21.26 -0.82
CA LYS A 646 -16.98 -22.33 -1.16
C LYS A 646 -15.64 -22.16 -0.45
N ALA A 647 -15.14 -20.92 -0.33
CA ALA A 647 -13.86 -20.65 0.31
C ALA A 647 -13.87 -21.04 1.80
N MET A 648 -14.96 -20.73 2.51
CA MET A 648 -15.15 -21.08 3.93
C MET A 648 -15.49 -22.56 4.10
N GLY A 649 -16.34 -23.12 3.22
CA GLY A 649 -16.57 -24.56 3.13
C GLY A 649 -17.23 -25.20 4.36
N CYS A 650 -17.95 -24.43 5.17
CA CYS A 650 -18.60 -24.96 6.37
C CYS A 650 -19.84 -25.80 6.03
N ASP A 651 -19.99 -26.95 6.69
CA ASP A 651 -21.17 -27.80 6.58
C ASP A 651 -22.26 -27.32 7.58
N PRO A 652 -23.45 -26.92 7.10
CA PRO A 652 -24.55 -26.48 7.96
C PRO A 652 -25.14 -27.56 8.87
N LYS A 653 -24.74 -28.81 8.70
CA LYS A 653 -25.12 -29.92 9.59
C LYS A 653 -24.04 -30.25 10.63
N ALA A 654 -22.81 -29.79 10.43
CA ALA A 654 -21.70 -30.03 11.35
C ALA A 654 -21.74 -29.08 12.54
N THR A 655 -21.06 -29.47 13.62
CA THR A 655 -20.88 -28.65 14.83
C THR A 655 -19.55 -27.89 14.85
N ASP A 656 -18.66 -28.18 13.92
CA ASP A 656 -17.35 -27.54 13.76
C ASP A 656 -17.07 -27.23 12.27
N CYS A 657 -16.16 -26.30 12.04
CA CYS A 657 -15.72 -25.94 10.69
C CYS A 657 -14.26 -25.46 10.72
N ALA A 658 -13.41 -26.08 9.90
CA ALA A 658 -11.95 -25.89 9.93
C ALA A 658 -11.48 -24.47 9.64
N THR A 659 -12.28 -23.64 8.98
CA THR A 659 -11.96 -22.26 8.60
C THR A 659 -12.55 -21.23 9.56
N THR A 660 -13.27 -21.66 10.60
CA THR A 660 -13.96 -20.75 11.53
C THR A 660 -13.57 -21.02 12.98
N TYR A 661 -13.79 -20.06 13.87
CA TYR A 661 -13.58 -20.25 15.30
C TYR A 661 -14.88 -20.49 16.09
N ASP A 662 -16.04 -20.09 15.55
CA ASP A 662 -17.38 -20.25 16.16
C ASP A 662 -18.42 -20.82 15.17
N GLY A 663 -17.94 -21.38 14.06
CA GLY A 663 -18.77 -21.92 12.99
C GLY A 663 -19.15 -20.94 11.89
N LEU A 664 -18.88 -19.65 12.03
CA LEU A 664 -19.13 -18.63 11.00
C LEU A 664 -17.92 -17.73 10.76
N HIS A 665 -17.35 -17.15 11.82
CA HIS A 665 -16.32 -16.15 11.70
C HIS A 665 -14.96 -16.78 11.42
N PRO A 666 -14.15 -16.18 10.52
CA PRO A 666 -12.92 -16.79 10.05
C PRO A 666 -11.88 -16.92 11.15
N ASN A 667 -11.31 -18.11 11.29
CA ASN A 667 -10.04 -18.29 11.97
C ASN A 667 -8.89 -17.96 10.99
N ALA A 668 -7.63 -18.11 11.43
CA ALA A 668 -6.47 -17.81 10.60
C ALA A 668 -6.48 -18.50 9.22
N LEU A 669 -7.00 -19.73 9.11
CA LEU A 669 -7.14 -20.42 7.82
C LEU A 669 -8.27 -19.79 6.99
N GLY A 670 -9.41 -19.50 7.60
CA GLY A 670 -10.52 -18.80 6.94
C GLY A 670 -10.11 -17.44 6.37
N GLU A 671 -9.26 -16.69 7.08
CA GLU A 671 -8.73 -15.42 6.58
C GLU A 671 -7.98 -15.58 5.25
N TYR A 672 -7.10 -16.59 5.14
CA TYR A 672 -6.41 -16.90 3.88
C TYR A 672 -7.38 -17.33 2.78
N ARG A 673 -8.41 -18.11 3.12
CA ARG A 673 -9.40 -18.58 2.14
C ARG A 673 -10.24 -17.43 1.58
N ILE A 674 -10.67 -16.50 2.43
CA ILE A 674 -11.41 -15.31 1.98
C ILE A 674 -10.52 -14.42 1.11
N ALA A 675 -9.27 -14.17 1.53
CA ALA A 675 -8.33 -13.39 0.74
C ALA A 675 -8.04 -14.04 -0.62
N GLN A 676 -7.88 -15.36 -0.66
CA GLN A 676 -7.74 -16.12 -1.91
C GLN A 676 -8.99 -15.99 -2.79
N ALA A 677 -10.20 -16.04 -2.23
CA ALA A 677 -11.45 -15.92 -3.00
C ALA A 677 -11.54 -14.57 -3.70
N PHE A 678 -11.36 -13.46 -2.97
CA PHE A 678 -11.31 -12.13 -3.56
C PHE A 678 -10.13 -11.97 -4.52
N GLY A 679 -8.91 -12.29 -4.08
CA GLY A 679 -7.70 -12.11 -4.88
C GLY A 679 -7.67 -12.95 -6.15
N THR A 680 -8.35 -14.10 -6.20
CA THR A 680 -8.53 -14.88 -7.43
C THR A 680 -9.34 -14.11 -8.46
N VAL A 681 -10.45 -13.47 -8.05
CA VAL A 681 -11.25 -12.61 -8.94
C VAL A 681 -10.42 -11.41 -9.38
N LEU A 682 -9.71 -10.77 -8.45
CA LEU A 682 -8.84 -9.63 -8.77
C LEU A 682 -7.78 -9.95 -9.81
N HIS A 683 -7.16 -11.13 -9.68
CA HIS A 683 -6.18 -11.59 -10.64
C HIS A 683 -6.80 -11.94 -11.99
N LYS A 684 -7.86 -12.75 -12.00
CA LYS A 684 -8.45 -13.27 -13.24
C LYS A 684 -9.21 -12.21 -14.05
N GLU A 685 -10.02 -11.41 -13.38
CA GLU A 685 -10.96 -10.49 -14.04
C GLU A 685 -10.38 -9.07 -14.18
N PHE A 686 -9.43 -8.69 -13.33
CA PHE A 686 -8.83 -7.36 -13.35
C PHE A 686 -7.32 -7.34 -13.60
N GLY A 687 -6.69 -8.49 -13.84
CA GLY A 687 -5.26 -8.58 -14.18
C GLY A 687 -4.32 -8.18 -13.05
N ILE A 688 -4.78 -8.19 -11.79
CA ILE A 688 -3.97 -7.76 -10.64
C ILE A 688 -2.96 -8.85 -10.25
N GLY A 689 -1.68 -8.48 -10.27
CA GLY A 689 -0.56 -9.32 -9.88
C GLY A 689 -0.28 -10.48 -10.85
N THR A 690 0.87 -11.12 -10.69
CA THR A 690 1.31 -12.25 -11.53
C THR A 690 0.59 -13.57 -11.24
N ALA A 691 -0.05 -13.69 -10.07
CA ALA A 691 -0.87 -14.83 -9.67
C ALA A 691 -1.82 -14.45 -8.52
N ALA A 692 -2.92 -15.19 -8.38
CA ALA A 692 -3.84 -15.09 -7.25
C ALA A 692 -3.14 -15.41 -5.90
N PRO A 693 -3.70 -14.99 -4.75
CA PRO A 693 -3.17 -15.36 -3.44
C PRO A 693 -3.30 -16.86 -3.18
N ASP A 694 -2.24 -17.45 -2.65
CA ASP A 694 -2.27 -18.82 -2.13
C ASP A 694 -2.89 -18.86 -0.73
N ALA A 695 -3.52 -19.99 -0.41
CA ALA A 695 -4.02 -20.28 0.92
C ALA A 695 -3.40 -21.61 1.41
N PRO A 696 -2.74 -21.61 2.58
CA PRO A 696 -2.06 -22.80 3.07
C PRO A 696 -3.06 -23.91 3.43
N GLY A 697 -2.57 -25.15 3.54
CA GLY A 697 -3.40 -26.28 3.98
C GLY A 697 -3.87 -26.16 5.44
N SER A 698 -3.10 -25.45 6.26
CA SER A 698 -3.38 -25.16 7.67
C SER A 698 -2.80 -23.80 8.06
N ALA A 699 -3.35 -23.16 9.08
CA ALA A 699 -2.78 -21.95 9.68
C ALA A 699 -2.62 -22.14 11.19
N PRO A 700 -1.63 -21.48 11.82
CA PRO A 700 -1.48 -21.52 13.27
C PRO A 700 -2.76 -21.06 13.97
N GLY A 701 -3.16 -21.81 15.00
CA GLY A 701 -4.21 -21.37 15.91
C GLY A 701 -3.75 -20.17 16.75
N ARG A 702 -4.71 -19.42 17.29
CA ARG A 702 -4.42 -18.35 18.24
C ARG A 702 -4.01 -18.90 19.59
N SER A 703 -3.06 -18.24 20.24
CA SER A 703 -2.71 -18.48 21.63
C SER A 703 -3.22 -17.32 22.48
N LEU A 704 -3.92 -17.64 23.57
CA LEU A 704 -4.42 -16.66 24.53
C LEU A 704 -3.68 -16.81 25.85
N ALA A 705 -3.26 -15.68 26.43
CA ALA A 705 -2.71 -15.67 27.77
C ALA A 705 -3.78 -16.03 28.81
N THR A 706 -3.37 -16.72 29.86
CA THR A 706 -4.22 -16.94 31.03
C THR A 706 -4.48 -15.60 31.72
N PRO A 707 -5.75 -15.26 32.05
CA PRO A 707 -6.06 -14.03 32.78
C PRO A 707 -5.27 -13.89 34.08
N SER A 708 -4.76 -12.68 34.32
CA SER A 708 -4.00 -12.30 35.52
C SER A 708 -4.67 -11.13 36.25
N GLY A 709 -4.11 -10.74 37.39
CA GLY A 709 -4.59 -9.55 38.11
C GLY A 709 -6.00 -9.68 38.69
N MET A 710 -6.45 -10.92 38.93
CA MET A 710 -7.77 -11.20 39.51
C MET A 710 -7.97 -10.45 40.83
N LYS A 711 -9.07 -9.71 40.95
CA LYS A 711 -9.52 -9.02 42.17
C LYS A 711 -10.96 -9.40 42.47
N PHE A 712 -11.27 -9.47 43.75
CA PHE A 712 -12.61 -9.73 44.26
C PHE A 712 -13.07 -8.53 45.09
N ASP A 713 -14.24 -8.01 44.76
CA ASP A 713 -14.99 -7.06 45.57
C ASP A 713 -16.27 -7.75 46.06
N GLY A 714 -16.35 -7.92 47.38
CA GLY A 714 -17.49 -8.53 48.04
C GLY A 714 -18.66 -7.57 48.24
N THR A 715 -18.47 -6.28 47.99
CA THR A 715 -19.54 -5.28 48.06
C THR A 715 -20.31 -5.24 46.74
N GLN A 716 -20.93 -4.12 46.38
CA GLN A 716 -21.69 -4.00 45.14
C GLN A 716 -22.80 -5.05 45.06
N GLN A 717 -22.81 -5.89 44.01
CA GLN A 717 -23.76 -6.99 43.85
C GLN A 717 -23.39 -8.24 44.68
N GLY A 718 -22.31 -8.19 45.46
CA GLY A 718 -21.89 -9.21 46.43
C GLY A 718 -20.71 -10.05 45.95
N VAL A 719 -20.62 -10.32 44.65
CA VAL A 719 -19.48 -10.99 44.02
C VAL A 719 -19.18 -10.27 42.72
N THR A 720 -18.20 -9.38 42.79
CA THR A 720 -17.64 -8.68 41.63
C THR A 720 -16.20 -9.14 41.45
N ALA A 721 -15.90 -9.77 40.32
CA ALA A 721 -14.55 -10.16 39.93
C ALA A 721 -14.07 -9.27 38.77
N THR A 722 -12.83 -8.77 38.85
CA THR A 722 -12.18 -8.02 37.76
C THR A 722 -10.78 -8.58 37.50
N TRP A 723 -10.29 -8.44 36.28
CA TRP A 723 -8.95 -8.92 35.88
C TRP A 723 -8.30 -7.99 34.87
N ASP A 724 -7.04 -8.27 34.52
CA ASP A 724 -6.34 -7.53 33.46
C ASP A 724 -6.88 -7.97 32.09
N LYS A 725 -6.97 -7.02 31.13
CA LYS A 725 -7.35 -7.33 29.75
C LYS A 725 -6.37 -8.33 29.13
N VAL A 726 -6.91 -9.36 28.48
CA VAL A 726 -6.14 -10.31 27.66
C VAL A 726 -6.26 -9.89 26.20
N PHE A 727 -5.14 -9.45 25.63
CA PHE A 727 -5.02 -9.15 24.21
C PHE A 727 -5.44 -10.36 23.37
N GLY A 728 -6.23 -10.13 22.33
CA GLY A 728 -6.72 -11.18 21.44
C GLY A 728 -7.99 -11.90 21.93
N ALA A 729 -8.41 -11.72 23.20
CA ALA A 729 -9.60 -12.36 23.72
C ALA A 729 -10.88 -11.67 23.23
N HIS A 730 -11.77 -12.44 22.62
CA HIS A 730 -13.08 -11.95 22.16
C HIS A 730 -14.05 -11.82 23.33
N THR A 731 -14.03 -12.82 24.22
CA THR A 731 -14.84 -12.90 25.44
C THR A 731 -14.08 -13.66 26.54
N TYR A 732 -14.73 -13.84 27.69
CA TYR A 732 -14.25 -14.64 28.80
C TYR A 732 -15.30 -15.65 29.25
N ASP A 733 -14.82 -16.82 29.65
CA ASP A 733 -15.62 -17.79 30.40
C ASP A 733 -15.34 -17.58 31.89
N VAL A 734 -16.40 -17.61 32.70
CA VAL A 734 -16.29 -17.47 34.16
C VAL A 734 -16.85 -18.72 34.83
N GLN A 735 -16.19 -19.16 35.90
CA GLN A 735 -16.73 -20.14 36.83
C GLN A 735 -16.63 -19.61 38.25
N TRP A 736 -17.59 -20.01 39.08
CA TRP A 736 -17.63 -19.67 40.48
C TRP A 736 -18.05 -20.88 41.32
N ARG A 737 -17.78 -20.81 42.62
CA ARG A 737 -18.27 -21.77 43.62
C ARG A 737 -18.43 -21.11 44.98
N ASP A 738 -19.43 -21.56 45.74
CA ASP A 738 -19.60 -21.20 47.15
C ASP A 738 -18.78 -22.16 48.00
N VAL A 739 -17.80 -21.64 48.74
CA VAL A 739 -16.87 -22.40 49.58
C VAL A 739 -17.10 -22.16 51.06
N THR A 740 -18.26 -21.63 51.44
CA THR A 740 -18.62 -21.30 52.82
C THR A 740 -18.61 -22.53 53.71
N THR A 741 -19.21 -23.63 53.24
CA THR A 741 -19.35 -24.88 54.01
C THR A 741 -18.35 -25.96 53.59
N ASP A 742 -17.86 -25.92 52.34
CA ASP A 742 -16.89 -26.87 51.81
C ASP A 742 -15.88 -26.15 50.90
N THR A 743 -14.59 -26.17 51.28
CA THR A 743 -13.53 -25.54 50.48
C THR A 743 -13.23 -26.26 49.16
N ASN A 744 -13.73 -27.48 48.99
CA ASN A 744 -13.56 -28.31 47.80
C ASN A 744 -14.84 -28.42 46.97
N ALA A 745 -15.84 -27.58 47.22
CA ALA A 745 -17.08 -27.56 46.45
C ALA A 745 -16.82 -27.55 44.94
N ASP A 746 -17.68 -28.25 44.19
CA ASP A 746 -17.60 -28.30 42.74
C ASP A 746 -17.84 -26.92 42.12
N TRP A 747 -17.16 -26.67 40.99
CA TRP A 747 -17.40 -25.47 40.20
C TRP A 747 -18.78 -25.52 39.56
N GLN A 748 -19.48 -24.39 39.59
CA GLN A 748 -20.73 -24.24 38.85
C GLN A 748 -20.48 -24.25 37.34
N ASP A 749 -21.58 -24.42 36.59
CA ASP A 749 -21.56 -24.34 35.14
C ASP A 749 -20.90 -23.05 34.65
N VAL A 750 -20.20 -23.17 33.53
CA VAL A 750 -19.52 -22.03 32.92
C VAL A 750 -20.54 -20.96 32.56
N VAL A 751 -20.23 -19.71 32.92
CA VAL A 751 -20.90 -18.52 32.41
C VAL A 751 -20.09 -18.03 31.20
N PRO A 752 -20.53 -18.30 29.96
CA PRO A 752 -19.77 -17.94 28.77
C PRO A 752 -20.05 -16.49 28.34
N GLY A 753 -19.21 -15.98 27.44
CA GLY A 753 -19.52 -14.75 26.69
C GLY A 753 -19.40 -13.45 27.49
N VAL A 754 -18.67 -13.44 28.60
CA VAL A 754 -18.41 -12.21 29.37
C VAL A 754 -17.52 -11.30 28.53
N SER A 755 -18.05 -10.16 28.07
CA SER A 755 -17.43 -9.33 27.02
C SER A 755 -16.39 -8.31 27.52
N ALA A 756 -16.24 -8.17 28.83
CA ALA A 756 -15.35 -7.21 29.49
C ALA A 756 -14.55 -7.93 30.60
N PRO A 757 -13.41 -7.37 31.05
CA PRO A 757 -12.62 -7.95 32.13
C PRO A 757 -13.25 -7.71 33.53
N ARG A 758 -14.56 -7.91 33.62
CA ARG A 758 -15.38 -7.75 34.81
C ARG A 758 -16.58 -8.69 34.76
N TYR A 759 -16.84 -9.37 35.87
CA TYR A 759 -18.01 -10.19 36.09
C TYR A 759 -18.66 -9.81 37.41
N ASP A 760 -19.96 -9.52 37.37
CA ASP A 760 -20.80 -9.33 38.54
C ASP A 760 -21.80 -10.49 38.61
N MET A 761 -21.82 -11.23 39.71
CA MET A 761 -22.77 -12.34 39.86
C MET A 761 -24.19 -11.80 39.97
N SER A 762 -25.02 -12.15 38.98
CA SER A 762 -26.40 -11.68 38.91
C SER A 762 -27.36 -12.55 39.74
N TRP A 763 -28.25 -11.88 40.46
CA TRP A 763 -29.25 -12.49 41.34
C TRP A 763 -30.30 -13.34 40.64
N GLN A 764 -30.51 -13.11 39.34
CA GLN A 764 -31.71 -13.51 38.61
C GLN A 764 -31.77 -14.99 38.24
N PHE A 765 -30.62 -15.64 38.18
CA PHE A 765 -30.51 -17.03 37.71
C PHE A 765 -30.13 -18.01 38.83
N THR A 766 -29.64 -17.49 39.97
CA THR A 766 -29.00 -18.31 41.01
C THR A 766 -29.55 -18.04 42.42
N ASP A 767 -30.35 -16.97 42.62
CA ASP A 767 -30.72 -16.39 43.93
C ASP A 767 -29.51 -16.06 44.85
N GLN A 768 -28.32 -16.04 44.27
CA GLN A 768 -27.01 -15.79 44.89
C GLN A 768 -26.40 -14.47 44.35
N PRO A 769 -25.43 -13.84 45.06
CA PRO A 769 -24.69 -14.30 46.26
C PRO A 769 -25.41 -14.17 47.61
N TYR A 770 -25.23 -15.09 48.54
CA TYR A 770 -25.71 -14.90 49.91
C TYR A 770 -24.80 -13.98 50.71
N ASP A 771 -25.38 -13.04 51.46
CA ASP A 771 -24.63 -12.16 52.36
C ASP A 771 -23.90 -13.00 53.42
N GLY A 772 -22.62 -12.70 53.62
CA GLY A 772 -21.74 -13.40 54.54
C GLY A 772 -21.10 -14.69 53.99
N HIS A 773 -21.48 -15.16 52.81
CA HIS A 773 -20.88 -16.36 52.19
C HIS A 773 -19.51 -16.06 51.56
N THR A 774 -18.67 -17.07 51.45
CA THR A 774 -17.35 -16.97 50.80
C THR A 774 -17.38 -17.65 49.43
N TYR A 775 -16.99 -16.92 48.40
CA TYR A 775 -17.01 -17.38 47.02
C TYR A 775 -15.59 -17.43 46.44
N GLU A 776 -15.39 -18.36 45.51
CA GLU A 776 -14.23 -18.37 44.63
C GLU A 776 -14.66 -18.19 43.18
N VAL A 777 -13.90 -17.38 42.43
CA VAL A 777 -14.17 -17.08 41.01
C VAL A 777 -12.88 -17.30 40.21
N ARG A 778 -12.99 -17.96 39.07
CA ARG A 778 -11.90 -18.12 38.10
C ARG A 778 -12.37 -17.80 36.69
N VAL A 779 -11.44 -17.38 35.84
CA VAL A 779 -11.73 -16.88 34.50
C VAL A 779 -10.75 -17.46 33.50
N ARG A 780 -11.19 -17.68 32.25
CA ARG A 780 -10.30 -17.92 31.11
C ARG A 780 -10.68 -17.05 29.93
N ALA A 781 -9.68 -16.70 29.12
CA ALA A 781 -9.89 -15.97 27.88
C ALA A 781 -10.41 -16.90 26.78
N VAL A 782 -11.26 -16.37 25.89
CA VAL A 782 -11.91 -17.10 24.80
C VAL A 782 -11.81 -16.32 23.49
N ALA A 783 -11.42 -17.00 22.43
CA ALA A 783 -11.37 -16.50 21.05
C ALA A 783 -12.14 -17.43 20.07
N GLY A 784 -12.99 -18.31 20.59
CA GLY A 784 -13.82 -19.22 19.79
C GLY A 784 -14.33 -20.43 20.58
N ASP A 785 -15.13 -21.26 19.91
CA ASP A 785 -15.88 -22.37 20.51
C ASP A 785 -15.02 -23.62 20.77
N GLY A 786 -13.93 -23.78 20.02
CA GLY A 786 -12.98 -24.89 20.18
C GLY A 786 -12.14 -24.79 21.46
N ALA A 787 -11.77 -25.93 22.05
CA ALA A 787 -10.92 -25.95 23.25
C ALA A 787 -9.55 -25.28 23.01
N ALA A 788 -9.02 -25.36 21.79
CA ALA A 788 -7.78 -24.71 21.37
C ALA A 788 -7.86 -23.17 21.34
N ASN A 789 -9.07 -22.61 21.28
CA ASN A 789 -9.30 -21.16 21.26
C ASN A 789 -9.57 -20.59 22.67
N ARG A 790 -9.15 -21.30 23.72
CA ARG A 790 -9.34 -20.90 25.11
C ARG A 790 -8.03 -21.00 25.88
N SER A 791 -7.78 -20.04 26.76
CA SER A 791 -6.66 -20.12 27.69
C SER A 791 -6.93 -21.18 28.77
N SER A 792 -5.88 -21.52 29.55
CA SER A 792 -6.09 -22.14 30.86
C SER A 792 -6.92 -21.23 31.77
N TRP A 793 -7.58 -21.84 32.76
CA TRP A 793 -8.22 -21.09 33.84
C TRP A 793 -7.19 -20.32 34.67
N SER A 794 -7.55 -19.10 35.07
CA SER A 794 -6.80 -18.31 36.05
C SER A 794 -6.75 -19.03 37.40
N SER A 795 -5.81 -18.62 38.26
CA SER A 795 -5.95 -18.85 39.69
C SER A 795 -7.29 -18.27 40.17
N ALA A 796 -7.95 -19.00 41.07
CA ALA A 796 -9.20 -18.52 41.65
C ALA A 796 -8.93 -17.35 42.59
N VAL A 797 -9.78 -16.34 42.55
CA VAL A 797 -9.83 -15.28 43.57
C VAL A 797 -10.93 -15.60 44.57
N ARG A 798 -10.65 -15.39 45.86
CA ARG A 798 -11.53 -15.74 46.97
C ARG A 798 -11.94 -14.48 47.73
N GLY A 799 -13.21 -14.39 48.12
CA GLY A 799 -13.65 -13.34 49.04
C GLY A 799 -15.04 -13.55 49.61
N LYS A 800 -15.36 -12.78 50.63
CA LYS A 800 -16.64 -12.84 51.35
C LYS A 800 -17.62 -11.84 50.74
N ALA A 801 -18.82 -12.30 50.40
CA ALA A 801 -19.90 -11.45 49.91
C ALA A 801 -20.50 -10.62 51.06
N ALA A 802 -20.71 -9.34 50.79
CA ALA A 802 -21.35 -8.34 51.64
C ALA A 802 -22.06 -7.30 50.74
N PRO A 803 -23.12 -7.71 50.00
CA PRO A 803 -23.73 -6.87 48.96
C PRO A 803 -24.28 -5.55 49.52
N THR A 804 -24.04 -4.44 48.81
CA THR A 804 -24.53 -3.10 49.15
C THR A 804 -25.64 -2.61 48.23
N THR A 805 -26.22 -3.51 47.43
CA THR A 805 -27.42 -3.28 46.63
C THR A 805 -28.68 -3.16 47.51
N ALA A 806 -29.71 -2.50 46.98
CA ALA A 806 -31.01 -2.44 47.67
C ALA A 806 -31.67 -3.83 47.77
N GLY A 807 -32.54 -4.00 48.78
CA GLY A 807 -33.30 -5.21 48.98
C GLY A 807 -34.35 -5.48 47.88
N ARG A 808 -34.97 -6.67 47.97
CA ARG A 808 -36.03 -7.11 47.06
C ARG A 808 -37.28 -6.22 47.17
N PRO A 809 -37.86 -5.70 46.07
CA PRO A 809 -39.12 -4.94 46.12
C PRO A 809 -40.30 -5.85 46.51
N PRO A 810 -40.94 -5.68 47.69
CA PRO A 810 -41.95 -6.63 48.16
C PRO A 810 -43.32 -6.43 47.47
N GLY A 811 -44.21 -7.41 47.63
CA GLY A 811 -45.60 -7.31 47.18
C GLY A 811 -45.77 -7.20 45.66
N LEU A 812 -44.89 -7.86 44.90
CA LEU A 812 -44.99 -7.90 43.45
C LEU A 812 -46.25 -8.66 43.02
N THR A 813 -47.10 -8.01 42.23
CA THR A 813 -48.27 -8.61 41.59
C THR A 813 -48.24 -8.29 40.11
N ALA A 814 -48.61 -9.25 39.27
CA ALA A 814 -48.74 -9.10 37.83
C ALA A 814 -50.12 -9.61 37.39
N THR A 815 -50.86 -8.78 36.65
CA THR A 815 -52.23 -9.09 36.22
C THR A 815 -52.34 -9.01 34.71
N ALA A 816 -52.90 -10.06 34.11
CA ALA A 816 -53.14 -10.12 32.67
C ALA A 816 -54.19 -9.09 32.22
N GLY A 817 -53.92 -8.43 31.10
CA GLY A 817 -54.89 -7.67 30.32
C GLY A 817 -54.76 -8.01 28.83
N ALA A 818 -55.64 -7.46 28.00
CA ALA A 818 -55.58 -7.67 26.55
C ALA A 818 -54.29 -7.06 25.96
N GLY A 819 -53.37 -7.92 25.50
CA GLY A 819 -52.07 -7.50 24.96
C GLY A 819 -51.16 -6.74 25.96
N SER A 820 -51.41 -6.85 27.27
CA SER A 820 -50.63 -6.18 28.30
C SER A 820 -50.56 -6.93 29.62
N ILE A 821 -49.54 -6.64 30.44
CA ILE A 821 -49.42 -7.10 31.83
C ILE A 821 -49.28 -5.87 32.72
N ASP A 822 -50.22 -5.68 33.66
CA ASP A 822 -50.15 -4.63 34.67
C ASP A 822 -49.42 -5.15 35.91
N VAL A 823 -48.39 -4.45 36.35
CA VAL A 823 -47.48 -4.87 37.42
C VAL A 823 -47.51 -3.84 38.55
N ARG A 824 -47.56 -4.29 39.81
CA ARG A 824 -47.45 -3.43 41.01
C ARG A 824 -46.47 -4.00 42.01
N TRP A 825 -45.72 -3.15 42.70
CA TRP A 825 -44.78 -3.51 43.75
C TRP A 825 -44.66 -2.39 44.81
N SER A 826 -44.14 -2.74 45.98
CA SER A 826 -43.80 -1.80 47.04
C SER A 826 -42.30 -1.48 47.06
N ALA A 827 -41.92 -0.37 47.70
CA ALA A 827 -40.51 -0.03 47.86
C ALA A 827 -39.82 -1.06 48.78
N PRO A 828 -38.57 -1.46 48.49
CA PRO A 828 -37.75 -2.21 49.44
C PRO A 828 -37.59 -1.46 50.77
N THR A 829 -37.47 -2.21 51.86
CA THR A 829 -37.13 -1.71 53.20
C THR A 829 -35.82 -2.34 53.68
N GLY A 830 -35.08 -1.65 54.54
CA GLY A 830 -33.81 -2.14 55.10
C GLY A 830 -32.58 -1.43 54.51
N SER A 831 -31.40 -1.97 54.79
CA SER A 831 -30.10 -1.39 54.38
C SER A 831 -30.05 -1.08 52.88
N HIS A 832 -29.41 0.04 52.52
CA HIS A 832 -29.23 0.53 51.14
C HIS A 832 -30.51 0.83 50.33
N SER A 833 -31.71 0.67 50.90
CA SER A 833 -32.97 1.01 50.21
C SER A 833 -33.18 2.52 50.00
N GLY A 834 -32.48 3.36 50.77
CA GLY A 834 -32.50 4.81 50.61
C GLY A 834 -31.70 5.33 49.41
N SER A 835 -30.87 4.50 48.78
CA SER A 835 -30.03 4.89 47.63
C SER A 835 -30.56 4.42 46.28
N ILE A 836 -31.82 3.96 46.23
CA ILE A 836 -32.45 3.50 44.99
C ILE A 836 -32.56 4.65 43.99
N VAL A 837 -32.00 4.46 42.80
CA VAL A 837 -32.06 5.40 41.67
C VAL A 837 -33.01 4.92 40.57
N ARG A 838 -33.28 3.61 40.49
CA ARG A 838 -34.14 3.03 39.45
C ARG A 838 -34.78 1.71 39.86
N TYR A 839 -35.87 1.31 39.19
CA TYR A 839 -36.32 -0.07 39.12
C TYR A 839 -36.08 -0.64 37.73
N ALA A 840 -35.70 -1.92 37.66
CA ALA A 840 -35.68 -2.69 36.42
C ALA A 840 -36.81 -3.72 36.46
N VAL A 841 -37.61 -3.76 35.39
CA VAL A 841 -38.66 -4.77 35.21
C VAL A 841 -38.24 -5.69 34.08
N TRP A 842 -38.00 -6.94 34.40
CA TRP A 842 -37.68 -8.00 33.46
C TRP A 842 -38.95 -8.75 33.07
N VAL A 843 -39.15 -8.95 31.78
CA VAL A 843 -40.31 -9.65 31.21
C VAL A 843 -39.79 -10.92 30.57
N TYR A 844 -39.97 -12.07 31.22
CA TYR A 844 -39.49 -13.36 30.75
C TYR A 844 -40.62 -14.15 30.09
N ASP A 845 -40.52 -14.41 28.78
CA ASP A 845 -41.47 -15.23 28.02
C ASP A 845 -41.04 -16.71 28.08
N LYS A 846 -41.80 -17.52 28.82
CA LYS A 846 -41.56 -18.97 28.95
C LYS A 846 -41.97 -19.75 27.71
N SER A 847 -42.87 -19.19 26.89
CA SER A 847 -43.37 -19.86 25.68
C SER A 847 -42.39 -19.78 24.51
N THR A 848 -41.39 -18.91 24.58
CA THR A 848 -40.28 -18.80 23.60
C THR A 848 -38.92 -18.94 24.28
N PRO A 849 -38.42 -20.16 24.51
CA PRO A 849 -37.26 -20.43 25.38
C PRO A 849 -35.91 -19.86 24.92
N LYS A 850 -35.84 -19.24 23.74
CA LYS A 850 -34.59 -18.71 23.18
C LYS A 850 -34.58 -17.19 22.97
N ASN A 851 -35.72 -16.52 23.11
CA ASN A 851 -35.83 -15.09 22.82
C ASN A 851 -36.56 -14.30 23.91
N HIS A 852 -35.76 -13.46 24.58
CA HIS A 852 -36.09 -12.14 25.13
C HIS A 852 -36.64 -12.13 26.56
N SER A 853 -35.72 -12.00 27.53
CA SER A 853 -36.03 -11.21 28.71
C SER A 853 -35.98 -9.72 28.33
N ARG A 854 -37.12 -9.03 28.37
CA ARG A 854 -37.16 -7.59 28.09
C ARG A 854 -36.92 -6.82 29.38
N ILE A 855 -35.90 -5.97 29.43
CA ILE A 855 -35.60 -5.14 30.60
C ILE A 855 -36.17 -3.73 30.37
N ILE A 856 -36.94 -3.22 31.31
CA ILE A 856 -37.53 -1.87 31.23
C ILE A 856 -37.15 -1.10 32.49
N GLY A 857 -36.52 0.07 32.32
CA GLY A 857 -36.18 0.97 33.42
C GLY A 857 -37.35 1.86 33.85
N TYR A 858 -37.59 1.98 35.16
CA TYR A 858 -38.59 2.86 35.75
C TYR A 858 -37.98 3.75 36.83
N PRO A 859 -38.41 5.02 37.00
CA PRO A 859 -37.83 5.92 38.00
C PRO A 859 -37.97 5.36 39.43
N ALA A 860 -37.10 5.79 40.35
CA ALA A 860 -37.13 5.35 41.75
C ALA A 860 -38.47 5.59 42.49
N SER A 861 -39.31 6.50 41.99
CA SER A 861 -40.65 6.77 42.48
C SER A 861 -41.72 5.77 42.01
N ALA A 862 -41.43 4.96 40.98
CA ALA A 862 -42.40 4.03 40.40
C ALA A 862 -42.77 2.89 41.37
N ARG A 863 -44.07 2.57 41.42
CA ARG A 863 -44.65 1.45 42.19
C ARG A 863 -45.55 0.56 41.34
N SER A 864 -45.68 0.90 40.08
CA SER A 864 -46.46 0.15 39.10
C SER A 864 -45.93 0.40 37.70
N ALA A 865 -46.16 -0.55 36.81
CA ALA A 865 -45.81 -0.50 35.41
C ALA A 865 -46.90 -1.18 34.57
N ARG A 866 -47.13 -0.69 33.36
CA ARG A 866 -47.92 -1.40 32.35
C ARG A 866 -47.01 -1.86 31.24
N ILE A 867 -46.91 -3.17 31.08
CA ILE A 867 -46.07 -3.83 30.09
C ILE A 867 -46.96 -4.10 28.87
N THR A 868 -46.60 -3.53 27.71
CA THR A 868 -47.35 -3.71 26.45
C THR A 868 -46.55 -4.51 25.43
N GLY A 869 -47.20 -4.99 24.37
CA GLY A 869 -46.53 -5.75 23.31
C GLY A 869 -46.12 -7.15 23.76
N VAL A 870 -46.91 -7.75 24.65
CA VAL A 870 -46.85 -9.16 25.02
C VAL A 870 -47.80 -9.95 24.12
N THR A 871 -47.47 -11.22 23.84
CA THR A 871 -48.25 -12.07 22.94
C THR A 871 -49.36 -12.75 23.71
N ALA A 872 -50.60 -12.63 23.20
CA ALA A 872 -51.75 -13.31 23.79
C ALA A 872 -51.53 -14.84 23.83
N GLY A 873 -51.83 -15.46 24.97
CA GLY A 873 -51.67 -16.90 25.18
C GLY A 873 -50.25 -17.38 25.53
N HIS A 874 -49.24 -16.51 25.52
CA HIS A 874 -47.89 -16.85 26.00
C HIS A 874 -47.81 -16.82 27.54
N GLU A 875 -46.94 -17.64 28.12
CA GLU A 875 -46.68 -17.67 29.56
C GLU A 875 -45.54 -16.71 29.93
N TYR A 876 -45.82 -15.70 30.76
CA TYR A 876 -44.82 -14.74 31.21
C TYR A 876 -44.52 -14.83 32.70
N VAL A 877 -43.27 -14.56 33.08
CA VAL A 877 -42.85 -14.29 34.46
C VAL A 877 -42.22 -12.91 34.51
N ILE A 878 -42.68 -12.08 35.46
CA ILE A 878 -42.16 -10.72 35.65
C ILE A 878 -41.20 -10.71 36.82
N LEU A 879 -40.01 -10.13 36.63
CA LEU A 879 -39.10 -9.82 37.73
C LEU A 879 -38.96 -8.31 37.93
N VAL A 880 -38.90 -7.86 39.17
CA VAL A 880 -38.69 -6.44 39.51
C VAL A 880 -37.52 -6.29 40.47
N CYS A 881 -36.50 -5.54 40.06
CA CYS A 881 -35.28 -5.29 40.83
C CYS A 881 -35.16 -3.79 41.15
N ALA A 882 -34.62 -3.46 42.33
CA ALA A 882 -34.20 -2.10 42.65
C ALA A 882 -32.72 -1.91 42.28
N TRP A 883 -32.37 -0.73 41.77
CA TRP A 883 -31.02 -0.35 41.37
C TRP A 883 -30.53 0.83 42.21
N ASN A 884 -29.29 0.75 42.69
CA ASN A 884 -28.56 1.86 43.30
C ASN A 884 -27.16 1.98 42.67
N ALA A 885 -26.27 2.80 43.21
CA ALA A 885 -24.90 2.97 42.71
C ALA A 885 -24.06 1.69 42.74
N SER A 886 -24.47 0.69 43.53
CA SER A 886 -23.82 -0.62 43.67
C SER A 886 -24.32 -1.65 42.63
N GLY A 887 -25.28 -1.30 41.78
CA GLY A 887 -25.83 -2.16 40.74
C GLY A 887 -27.26 -2.63 41.04
N GLU A 888 -27.62 -3.76 40.42
CA GLU A 888 -28.93 -4.37 40.56
C GLU A 888 -29.02 -5.22 41.84
N GLY A 889 -30.04 -4.97 42.66
CA GLY A 889 -30.38 -5.79 43.82
C GLY A 889 -31.25 -6.99 43.51
N LYS A 890 -31.54 -7.79 44.54
CA LYS A 890 -32.35 -9.03 44.41
C LYS A 890 -33.71 -8.76 43.73
N PRO A 891 -34.09 -9.53 42.69
CA PRO A 891 -35.39 -9.38 42.02
C PRO A 891 -36.52 -9.86 42.91
N SER A 892 -37.73 -9.30 42.81
CA SER A 892 -38.98 -10.03 43.12
C SER A 892 -39.48 -10.74 41.88
N MET A 893 -40.16 -11.88 42.02
CA MET A 893 -40.71 -12.65 40.88
C MET A 893 -42.22 -12.79 41.02
N SER A 894 -42.97 -12.60 39.93
CA SER A 894 -44.41 -12.84 39.89
C SER A 894 -44.72 -14.32 39.68
N ASP A 895 -45.98 -14.71 39.93
CA ASP A 895 -46.53 -15.94 39.35
C ASP A 895 -46.52 -15.87 37.81
N THR A 896 -46.73 -17.02 37.15
CA THR A 896 -46.89 -17.06 35.70
C THR A 896 -48.17 -16.33 35.30
N VAL A 897 -48.08 -15.41 34.33
CA VAL A 897 -49.19 -14.61 33.81
C VAL A 897 -49.37 -14.88 32.32
N VAL A 898 -50.61 -15.14 31.91
CA VAL A 898 -51.00 -15.36 30.52
C VAL A 898 -51.89 -14.20 30.06
N PRO A 899 -51.38 -13.22 29.29
CA PRO A 899 -52.19 -12.14 28.74
C PRO A 899 -53.21 -12.69 27.73
N GLY A 900 -54.38 -12.06 27.74
CA GLY A 900 -55.51 -12.41 26.88
C GLY A 900 -55.50 -11.74 25.52
#